data_AF-A0A2E7BNX0-F1
#
_entry.id   AF-A0A2E7BNX0-F1
#
_cell.length_a   1.000
_cell.length_b   1.000
_cell.length_c   1.000
_cell.angle_alpha   90.00
_cell.angle_beta   90.00
_cell.angle_gamma   90.00
#
_symmetry.space_group_name_H-M   'P 1'
#
loop_
_entity.id
_entity.type
_entity.pdbx_description
1 polymer ?
#
loop_
_entity_poly.entity_id
_entity_poly.type
_entity_poly.pdbx_seq_one_letter_code
_entity_poly.pdbx_strand_id
1 'polypeptide(L)'
;GSGKYGALGATVAAALLDREARSASLDADPAHGRLREPLLKVLHVLRALEATPRYGQPLELASLHTKIGQMAMYSPTVFNFYLPEFSPAGPLRAGGLTSPEAELATGPFLIGFFNGMNSLLTYGLSSCTWGFGGSVAYQTATGTRGTCWQDDSSDTTFGWVPVAGADDSAGLVDELDLLLTGGRLSARNRDEIVRAHRDTRAEGDAKALRAAQFLVTAASEFHATNANAPAAAPRAPAASIETQGRAYKAIVVLFLSGGADTWNLVVPHSDCASESVNGVDVNLRESYDAARGQAATAAESVHQIDVPAGTQPCGKFGVHEKLPIVASLYNAGDAAFVANVGTLVEPLTKQEFIKKTKRRPPSLFAHNTQVATTQDVHAGGGKTKGVLGRVVEALVSQPEPDRTAPYSLRGNVKILDGSWQPDILNKNGIVRFARYSQYGGSMTNMSRAASASAYAETYSALLDTALTRSETLSEILLKPEYASTTEWPDKAELAEGDILTEQFEQVARVIKARNDEGLQTERDVFFVNLDGFDTHSNMHETLAAKFDIINTAISHFHAEMVDNGTWDNVAILSQSDFGRTLRSNGAGTDHAWASHHFLVGGSVQGRQIHGSYPTRLDDDSPLCIRTGGRFLPTTPWEGVWYGLAEWFGVVPEKMGEVLPNLANFEGSGSLLSKEAMFNN
;
A
#
# COMPACT_ATOMS: atom_id res chain seq x y z
N GLY A 1 -15.98 35.13 26.08
CA GLY A 1 -14.93 35.91 25.38
C GLY A 1 -15.27 37.39 25.38
N SER A 2 -14.31 38.27 25.07
CA SER A 2 -14.47 39.74 25.08
C SER A 2 -15.19 40.33 23.85
N GLY A 3 -15.70 39.49 22.95
CA GLY A 3 -16.38 39.91 21.71
C GLY A 3 -15.45 40.43 20.60
N LYS A 4 -14.12 40.37 20.78
CA LYS A 4 -13.12 40.79 19.78
C LYS A 4 -12.64 39.60 18.93
N TYR A 5 -12.40 39.82 17.64
CA TYR A 5 -11.77 38.83 16.76
C TYR A 5 -10.34 38.47 17.24
N GLY A 6 -9.94 37.21 17.09
CA GLY A 6 -8.56 36.76 17.31
C GLY A 6 -8.13 36.53 18.77
N ALA A 7 -9.06 36.40 19.72
CA ALA A 7 -8.71 36.13 21.12
C ALA A 7 -8.26 34.67 21.33
N LEU A 8 -6.98 34.38 21.15
CA LEU A 8 -6.40 33.04 21.32
C LEU A 8 -6.67 32.46 22.72
N GLY A 9 -6.52 33.26 23.78
CA GLY A 9 -6.84 32.82 25.14
C GLY A 9 -8.30 32.42 25.33
N ALA A 10 -9.24 33.12 24.68
CA ALA A 10 -10.65 32.74 24.71
C ALA A 10 -10.94 31.48 23.88
N THR A 11 -10.19 31.26 22.80
CA THR A 11 -10.27 30.06 21.95
C THR A 11 -9.79 28.83 22.71
N VAL A 12 -8.62 28.94 23.36
CA VAL A 12 -8.06 27.88 24.21
C VAL A 12 -9.00 27.59 25.39
N ALA A 13 -9.51 28.63 26.07
CA ALA A 13 -10.45 28.45 27.16
C ALA A 13 -11.76 27.79 26.69
N ALA A 14 -12.29 28.16 25.53
CA ALA A 14 -13.48 27.51 24.97
C ALA A 14 -13.25 26.02 24.71
N ALA A 15 -12.10 25.64 24.12
CA ALA A 15 -11.75 24.25 23.89
C ALA A 15 -11.55 23.45 25.19
N LEU A 16 -10.81 24.00 26.17
CA LEU A 16 -10.51 23.31 27.43
C LEU A 16 -11.70 23.26 28.41
N LEU A 17 -12.64 24.19 28.29
CA LEU A 17 -13.85 24.23 29.09
C LEU A 17 -15.04 23.55 28.40
N ASP A 18 -14.87 23.14 27.15
CA ASP A 18 -15.89 22.36 26.46
C ASP A 18 -16.19 21.07 27.23
N ARG A 19 -17.46 20.65 27.21
CA ARG A 19 -17.90 19.44 27.90
C ARG A 19 -17.13 18.22 27.38
N GLU A 20 -16.87 18.15 26.07
CA GLU A 20 -16.16 17.02 25.47
C GLU A 20 -14.73 16.89 26.01
N ALA A 21 -14.04 18.01 26.20
CA ALA A 21 -12.67 18.03 26.72
C ALA A 21 -12.54 17.69 28.22
N ARG A 22 -13.66 17.63 28.96
CA ARG A 22 -13.67 17.45 30.43
C ARG A 22 -14.47 16.24 30.91
N SER A 23 -15.12 15.51 30.01
CA SER A 23 -16.07 14.46 30.40
C SER A 23 -15.37 13.12 30.60
N ALA A 24 -15.17 12.73 31.85
CA ALA A 24 -14.64 11.40 32.19
C ALA A 24 -15.48 10.24 31.64
N SER A 25 -16.78 10.46 31.38
CA SER A 25 -17.64 9.45 30.74
C SER A 25 -17.33 9.25 29.26
N LEU A 26 -16.81 10.28 28.56
CA LEU A 26 -16.38 10.15 27.17
C LEU A 26 -15.01 9.48 27.09
N ASP A 27 -14.12 9.74 28.06
CA ASP A 27 -12.84 9.02 28.15
C ASP A 27 -13.04 7.51 28.35
N ALA A 28 -14.10 7.12 29.07
CA ALA A 28 -14.47 5.72 29.30
C ALA A 28 -15.30 5.09 28.17
N ASP A 29 -15.76 5.87 27.19
CA ASP A 29 -16.56 5.35 26.07
C ASP A 29 -15.67 4.54 25.11
N PRO A 30 -15.97 3.24 24.91
CA PRO A 30 -15.27 2.37 23.97
C PRO A 30 -15.12 2.91 22.55
N ALA A 31 -16.09 3.70 22.08
CA ALA A 31 -16.20 4.21 20.72
C ALA A 31 -15.71 5.66 20.57
N HIS A 32 -15.37 6.33 21.68
CA HIS A 32 -14.89 7.71 21.66
C HIS A 32 -13.36 7.80 21.57
N GLY A 33 -12.86 8.92 21.07
CA GLY A 33 -11.42 9.20 20.96
C GLY A 33 -10.88 9.03 19.54
N ARG A 34 -9.56 8.92 19.45
CA ARG A 34 -8.83 8.71 18.19
C ARG A 34 -7.45 8.10 18.43
N LEU A 35 -6.88 7.52 17.38
CA LEU A 35 -5.44 7.30 17.35
C LEU A 35 -4.70 8.63 17.13
N ARG A 36 -3.50 8.74 17.69
CA ARG A 36 -2.66 9.93 17.62
C ARG A 36 -1.72 9.85 16.42
N GLU A 37 -1.65 10.95 15.68
CA GLU A 37 -0.75 11.13 14.55
C GLU A 37 0.73 10.87 14.93
N PRO A 38 1.52 10.16 14.10
CA PRO A 38 2.91 9.85 14.38
C PRO A 38 3.79 11.08 14.70
N LEU A 39 3.71 12.14 13.91
CA LEU A 39 4.53 13.33 14.11
C LEU A 39 4.18 14.05 15.42
N LEU A 40 2.89 14.15 15.75
CA LEU A 40 2.44 14.78 17.00
C LEU A 40 2.91 14.03 18.24
N LYS A 41 3.04 12.69 18.16
CA LYS A 41 3.63 11.88 19.24
C LYS A 41 5.12 12.18 19.43
N VAL A 42 5.88 12.32 18.34
CA VAL A 42 7.31 12.72 18.40
C VAL A 42 7.46 14.08 19.07
N LEU A 43 6.67 15.07 18.61
CA LEU A 43 6.69 16.41 19.18
C LEU A 43 6.23 16.43 20.64
N HIS A 44 5.31 15.53 21.03
CA HIS A 44 4.88 15.40 22.42
C HIS A 44 6.05 15.00 23.33
N VAL A 45 6.80 13.96 22.98
CA VAL A 45 7.95 13.50 23.77
C VAL A 45 9.01 14.59 23.87
N LEU A 46 9.37 15.22 22.74
CA LEU A 46 10.35 16.30 22.71
C LEU A 46 9.96 17.45 23.66
N ARG A 47 8.68 17.82 23.70
CA ARG A 47 8.20 18.90 24.59
C ARG A 47 8.11 18.46 26.04
N ALA A 48 7.55 17.27 26.30
CA ALA A 48 7.31 16.77 27.66
C ALA A 48 8.61 16.49 28.41
N LEU A 49 9.65 16.03 27.70
CA LEU A 49 10.96 15.75 28.27
C LEU A 49 11.94 16.93 28.16
N GLU A 50 11.46 18.11 27.77
CA GLU A 50 12.24 19.35 27.65
C GLU A 50 13.49 19.17 26.76
N ALA A 51 13.28 18.61 25.56
CA ALA A 51 14.35 18.40 24.58
C ALA A 51 14.95 19.74 24.13
N THR A 52 16.28 19.82 24.21
CA THR A 52 17.06 20.98 23.83
C THR A 52 18.18 20.57 22.88
N PRO A 53 18.39 21.29 21.76
CA PRO A 53 19.50 21.04 20.87
C PRO A 53 20.81 21.44 21.57
N ARG A 54 21.81 20.56 21.52
CA ARG A 54 23.04 20.69 22.29
C ARG A 54 23.92 21.86 21.86
N TYR A 55 23.90 22.24 20.58
CA TYR A 55 24.72 23.34 20.04
C TYR A 55 23.88 24.56 19.66
N GLY A 56 22.65 24.68 20.19
CA GLY A 56 21.75 25.81 19.92
C GLY A 56 21.19 25.86 18.50
N GLN A 57 21.42 24.83 17.68
CA GLN A 57 20.89 24.68 16.33
C GLN A 57 19.39 24.37 16.36
N PRO A 58 18.62 24.68 15.29
CA PRO A 58 17.25 24.18 15.16
C PRO A 58 17.19 22.65 15.20
N LEU A 59 16.13 22.09 15.81
CA LEU A 59 15.91 20.64 15.81
C LEU A 59 15.62 20.16 14.38
N GLU A 60 16.38 19.16 13.92
CA GLU A 60 16.19 18.54 12.62
C GLU A 60 15.62 17.13 12.78
N LEU A 61 14.44 16.90 12.20
CA LEU A 61 13.81 15.58 12.11
C LEU A 61 13.99 15.04 10.68
N ALA A 62 14.90 14.09 10.51
CA ALA A 62 15.33 13.63 9.21
C ALA A 62 14.48 12.46 8.69
N SER A 63 13.96 12.60 7.47
CA SER A 63 13.31 11.53 6.70
C SER A 63 12.14 10.82 7.41
N LEU A 64 11.38 11.55 8.23
CA LEU A 64 10.26 10.95 8.98
C LEU A 64 9.20 10.31 8.08
N HIS A 65 9.01 10.78 6.85
CA HIS A 65 8.08 10.18 5.89
C HIS A 65 8.44 8.73 5.57
N THR A 66 9.73 8.38 5.54
CA THR A 66 10.19 6.99 5.33
C THR A 66 10.15 6.14 6.60
N LYS A 67 10.18 6.76 7.78
CA LYS A 67 10.31 6.09 9.08
C LYS A 67 8.96 5.86 9.76
N ILE A 68 8.05 6.83 9.66
CA ILE A 68 6.76 6.84 10.36
C ILE A 68 5.60 7.30 9.46
N GLY A 69 5.81 7.41 8.15
CA GLY A 69 4.77 7.78 7.17
C GLY A 69 4.35 9.26 7.18
N GLN A 70 4.94 10.11 8.04
CA GLN A 70 4.53 11.51 8.19
C GLN A 70 5.74 12.42 8.42
N MET A 71 5.86 13.50 7.63
CA MET A 71 6.88 14.54 7.80
C MET A 71 6.29 15.90 7.46
N ALA A 72 6.64 16.93 8.24
CA ALA A 72 6.15 18.28 8.01
C ALA A 72 6.42 18.72 6.56
N MET A 73 5.39 19.31 5.92
CA MET A 73 5.44 19.80 4.53
C MET A 73 5.72 18.73 3.45
N TYR A 74 5.64 17.44 3.79
CA TYR A 74 5.94 16.34 2.88
C TYR A 74 4.71 15.46 2.62
N SER A 75 3.58 16.10 2.29
CA SER A 75 2.38 15.35 1.94
C SER A 75 2.64 14.48 0.69
N PRO A 76 2.38 13.17 0.72
CA PRO A 76 2.64 12.30 -0.42
C PRO A 76 1.64 12.52 -1.57
N THR A 77 0.47 13.09 -1.27
CA THR A 77 -0.60 13.32 -2.26
C THR A 77 -1.31 14.66 -2.00
N VAL A 78 -2.21 15.06 -2.90
CA VAL A 78 -3.12 16.19 -2.69
C VAL A 78 -4.17 15.93 -1.59
N PHE A 79 -4.33 14.68 -1.15
CA PHE A 79 -5.28 14.25 -0.11
C PHE A 79 -4.64 14.18 1.29
N ASN A 80 -3.46 14.79 1.47
CA ASN A 80 -2.68 14.73 2.70
C ASN A 80 -2.04 13.33 2.94
N PHE A 81 -1.66 13.02 4.19
CA PHE A 81 -0.99 11.76 4.55
C PHE A 81 -1.91 10.53 4.60
N TYR A 82 -3.22 10.72 4.75
CA TYR A 82 -4.20 9.64 4.93
C TYR A 82 -5.61 10.12 4.54
N LEU A 83 -6.50 9.17 4.25
CA LEU A 83 -7.88 9.41 3.85
C LEU A 83 -8.80 9.63 5.06
N PRO A 84 -9.67 10.65 5.06
CA PRO A 84 -10.59 10.93 6.17
C PRO A 84 -11.62 9.80 6.41
N GLU A 85 -11.86 8.95 5.42
CA GLU A 85 -12.76 7.80 5.48
C GLU A 85 -12.08 6.48 5.86
N PHE A 86 -10.75 6.44 6.04
CA PHE A 86 -10.04 5.20 6.36
C PHE A 86 -10.54 4.60 7.68
N SER A 87 -10.77 3.30 7.67
CA SER A 87 -11.27 2.54 8.80
C SER A 87 -10.54 1.20 8.84
N PRO A 88 -9.62 0.96 9.79
CA PRO A 88 -8.83 -0.27 9.83
C PRO A 88 -9.71 -1.48 10.19
N ALA A 89 -9.33 -2.68 9.71
CA ALA A 89 -9.99 -3.91 10.11
C ALA A 89 -9.98 -4.09 11.64
N GLY A 90 -11.03 -4.71 12.19
CA GLY A 90 -11.21 -4.92 13.62
C GLY A 90 -12.34 -4.07 14.21
N PRO A 91 -12.26 -3.67 15.50
CA PRO A 91 -13.40 -3.12 16.24
C PRO A 91 -13.90 -1.78 15.68
N LEU A 92 -13.01 -0.93 15.16
CA LEU A 92 -13.42 0.36 14.58
C LEU A 92 -14.31 0.16 13.34
N ARG A 93 -13.89 -0.69 12.41
CA ARG A 93 -14.69 -1.01 11.22
C ARG A 93 -15.99 -1.73 11.58
N ALA A 94 -15.94 -2.68 12.51
CA ALA A 94 -17.14 -3.38 13.00
C ALA A 94 -18.15 -2.41 13.64
N GLY A 95 -17.67 -1.36 14.32
CA GLY A 95 -18.49 -0.28 14.87
C GLY A 95 -18.87 0.80 13.86
N GLY A 96 -18.47 0.71 12.59
CA GLY A 96 -18.73 1.72 11.57
C GLY A 96 -17.92 3.02 11.73
N LEU A 97 -16.91 3.03 12.60
CA LEU A 97 -16.04 4.17 12.92
C LEU A 97 -14.90 4.32 11.92
N THR A 98 -14.36 5.53 11.81
CA THR A 98 -13.15 5.83 11.03
C THR A 98 -11.98 6.14 11.96
N SER A 99 -10.76 5.91 11.47
CA SER A 99 -9.53 6.36 12.10
C SER A 99 -8.51 6.66 11.00
N PRO A 100 -8.55 7.86 10.41
CA PRO A 100 -7.65 8.26 9.34
C PRO A 100 -6.17 8.03 9.67
N GLU A 101 -5.76 8.34 10.90
CA GLU A 101 -4.39 8.19 11.38
C GLU A 101 -3.91 6.72 11.40
N ALA A 102 -4.85 5.76 11.48
CA ALA A 102 -4.53 4.33 11.45
C ALA A 102 -4.01 3.87 10.08
N GLU A 103 -4.22 4.64 9.00
CA GLU A 103 -3.70 4.32 7.68
C GLU A 103 -2.17 4.28 7.67
N LEU A 104 -1.54 5.10 8.52
CA LEU A 104 -0.09 5.13 8.71
C LEU A 104 0.41 4.10 9.74
N ALA A 105 -0.47 3.38 10.44
CA ALA A 105 -0.10 2.40 11.46
C ALA A 105 0.23 1.03 10.84
N THR A 106 1.10 1.04 9.83
CA THR A 106 1.62 -0.17 9.16
C THR A 106 2.74 -0.81 9.99
N GLY A 107 3.03 -2.09 9.76
CA GLY A 107 4.15 -2.78 10.42
C GLY A 107 5.46 -1.99 10.33
N PRO A 108 5.96 -1.64 9.13
CA PRO A 108 7.18 -0.85 8.97
C PRO A 108 7.17 0.50 9.68
N PHE A 109 6.06 1.24 9.67
CA PHE A 109 5.98 2.57 10.31
C PHE A 109 5.80 2.49 11.83
N LEU A 110 5.10 1.48 12.35
CA LEU A 110 5.04 1.23 13.78
C LEU A 110 6.43 0.85 14.33
N ILE A 111 7.11 -0.10 13.68
CA ILE A 111 8.46 -0.50 14.08
C ILE A 111 9.45 0.67 13.90
N GLY A 112 9.35 1.40 12.80
CA GLY A 112 10.15 2.61 12.56
C GLY A 112 9.91 3.69 13.62
N PHE A 113 8.68 3.85 14.12
CA PHE A 113 8.37 4.73 15.24
C PHE A 113 9.10 4.30 16.52
N PHE A 114 9.11 3.01 16.88
CA PHE A 114 9.80 2.54 18.09
C PHE A 114 11.32 2.57 17.97
N ASN A 115 11.87 2.22 16.81
CA ASN A 115 13.28 2.42 16.50
C ASN A 115 13.69 3.89 16.68
N GLY A 116 12.89 4.78 16.13
CA GLY A 116 13.08 6.22 16.26
C GLY A 116 12.97 6.74 17.69
N MET A 117 11.95 6.32 18.45
CA MET A 117 11.77 6.71 19.85
C MET A 117 12.89 6.19 20.74
N ASN A 118 13.25 4.91 20.60
CA ASN A 118 14.36 4.35 21.34
C ASN A 118 15.67 5.07 21.01
N SER A 119 15.92 5.37 19.73
CA SER A 119 17.10 6.14 19.33
C SER A 119 17.07 7.55 19.90
N LEU A 120 15.92 8.22 19.89
CA LEU A 120 15.78 9.57 20.44
C LEU A 120 16.11 9.60 21.94
N LEU A 121 15.59 8.65 22.71
CA LEU A 121 15.81 8.56 24.16
C LEU A 121 17.22 8.10 24.53
N THR A 122 17.87 7.31 23.68
CA THR A 122 19.20 6.73 23.96
C THR A 122 20.34 7.57 23.39
N TYR A 123 20.17 8.09 22.18
CA TYR A 123 21.21 8.70 21.35
C TYR A 123 20.87 10.13 20.88
N GLY A 124 19.72 10.68 21.27
CA GLY A 124 19.20 11.95 20.75
C GLY A 124 18.76 11.87 19.29
N LEU A 125 18.72 13.03 18.62
CA LEU A 125 18.42 13.12 17.20
C LEU A 125 19.63 12.62 16.39
N SER A 126 19.73 11.31 16.26
CA SER A 126 20.70 10.64 15.38
C SER A 126 20.00 9.70 14.42
N SER A 127 20.72 9.27 13.38
CA SER A 127 20.29 8.20 12.47
C SER A 127 20.50 6.79 13.04
N CYS A 128 21.06 6.67 14.24
CA CYS A 128 21.41 5.40 14.87
C CYS A 128 20.18 4.51 15.03
N THR A 129 20.32 3.22 14.72
CA THR A 129 19.20 2.26 14.84
C THR A 129 17.92 2.76 14.15
N TRP A 130 18.01 3.42 13.00
CA TRP A 130 16.88 4.06 12.30
C TRP A 130 16.23 5.25 13.05
N GLY A 131 17.05 5.98 13.81
CA GLY A 131 16.64 7.13 14.63
C GLY A 131 16.09 8.33 13.86
N PHE A 132 15.48 9.30 14.56
CA PHE A 132 14.81 10.45 13.94
C PHE A 132 15.73 11.61 13.49
N GLY A 133 17.03 11.55 13.76
CA GLY A 133 17.98 12.57 13.31
C GLY A 133 18.74 12.22 12.04
N GLY A 134 19.55 13.18 11.58
CA GLY A 134 20.45 13.00 10.44
C GLY A 134 21.68 12.16 10.77
N SER A 135 22.52 11.91 9.75
CA SER A 135 23.83 11.27 9.97
C SER A 135 24.71 12.19 10.79
N VAL A 136 24.96 11.84 12.05
CA VAL A 136 25.85 12.57 12.95
C VAL A 136 27.30 12.45 12.47
N ALA A 137 27.76 13.44 11.70
CA ALA A 137 29.18 13.67 11.45
C ALA A 137 29.64 14.89 12.27
N TYR A 138 29.72 14.74 13.59
CA TYR A 138 30.38 15.74 14.43
C TYR A 138 31.81 15.28 14.74
N GLN A 139 32.77 16.18 14.51
CA GLN A 139 34.14 16.02 14.99
C GLN A 139 34.13 16.18 16.51
N THR A 140 34.49 15.12 17.23
CA THR A 140 34.92 15.27 18.63
C THR A 140 36.17 16.16 18.67
N ALA A 141 36.46 16.79 19.82
CA ALA A 141 37.69 17.57 20.02
C ALA A 141 38.99 16.76 19.76
N THR A 142 38.88 15.43 19.67
CA THR A 142 39.95 14.48 19.36
C THR A 142 39.97 14.02 17.89
N GLY A 143 39.11 14.57 17.02
CA GLY A 143 39.09 14.27 15.58
C GLY A 143 38.41 12.94 15.20
N THR A 144 37.73 12.28 16.13
CA THR A 144 37.05 11.00 15.87
C THR A 144 35.60 11.24 15.44
N ARG A 145 35.17 10.68 14.30
CA ARG A 145 33.75 10.61 13.89
C ARG A 145 33.02 9.69 14.87
N GLY A 146 32.07 10.19 15.63
CA GLY A 146 31.28 9.38 16.56
C GLY A 146 30.43 8.35 15.82
N THR A 147 30.71 7.06 16.01
CA THR A 147 29.79 5.96 15.70
C THR A 147 28.68 5.88 16.77
N CYS A 148 27.60 5.14 16.51
CA CYS A 148 26.39 4.96 17.36
C CYS A 148 26.56 4.40 18.80
N TRP A 149 27.62 4.78 19.52
CA TRP A 149 28.12 4.05 20.69
C TRP A 149 28.74 4.93 21.78
N GLN A 150 28.59 6.25 21.73
CA GLN A 150 28.99 7.14 22.84
C GLN A 150 27.75 7.87 23.37
N ASP A 151 27.43 7.68 24.65
CA ASP A 151 26.34 8.41 25.33
C ASP A 151 26.49 9.95 25.20
N ASP A 152 27.72 10.43 25.00
CA ASP A 152 28.08 11.84 24.84
C ASP A 152 28.11 12.35 23.38
N SER A 153 27.62 11.61 22.39
CA SER A 153 27.54 12.09 20.99
C SER A 153 26.14 12.58 20.58
N SER A 154 25.19 12.63 21.52
CA SER A 154 23.85 13.13 21.27
C SER A 154 23.88 14.62 20.90
N ASP A 155 23.14 15.00 19.87
CA ASP A 155 22.90 16.38 19.46
C ASP A 155 21.72 17.04 20.20
N THR A 156 21.04 16.27 21.06
CA THR A 156 19.83 16.65 21.80
C THR A 156 19.93 16.20 23.26
N THR A 157 19.59 17.07 24.21
CA THR A 157 19.55 16.76 25.65
C THR A 157 18.14 16.92 26.19
N PHE A 158 17.75 16.09 27.16
CA PHE A 158 16.45 16.20 27.84
C PHE A 158 16.64 16.89 29.19
N GLY A 159 15.89 17.97 29.43
CA GLY A 159 15.94 18.76 30.66
C GLY A 159 15.08 18.20 31.80
N TRP A 160 14.09 17.35 31.49
CA TRP A 160 13.21 16.79 32.49
C TRP A 160 13.94 15.80 33.41
N VAL A 161 13.74 15.96 34.72
CA VAL A 161 14.28 15.09 35.78
C VAL A 161 13.13 14.66 36.69
N PRO A 162 12.99 13.36 37.01
CA PRO A 162 11.95 12.89 37.91
C PRO A 162 12.14 13.44 39.33
N VAL A 163 11.04 13.73 40.02
CA VAL A 163 11.04 14.12 41.43
C VAL A 163 11.23 12.89 42.32
N ALA A 164 10.64 11.75 41.93
CA ALA A 164 10.85 10.45 42.52
C ALA A 164 12.33 10.05 42.45
N GLY A 165 12.84 9.45 43.52
CA GLY A 165 14.18 8.88 43.55
C GLY A 165 14.32 7.74 42.53
N ALA A 166 15.54 7.50 42.06
CA ALA A 166 15.80 6.44 41.08
C ALA A 166 15.46 5.03 41.62
N ASP A 167 15.35 4.85 42.94
CA ASP A 167 14.90 3.62 43.59
C ASP A 167 13.37 3.51 43.69
N ASP A 168 12.62 4.60 43.59
CA ASP A 168 11.16 4.62 43.52
C ASP A 168 10.66 4.45 42.08
N SER A 169 10.69 3.20 41.62
CA SER A 169 10.22 2.85 40.28
C SER A 169 8.74 3.15 40.07
N ALA A 170 7.92 3.12 41.13
CA ALA A 170 6.49 3.35 41.04
C ALA A 170 6.19 4.85 40.87
N GLY A 171 6.74 5.70 41.74
CA GLY A 171 6.59 7.15 41.66
C GLY A 171 7.14 7.72 40.34
N LEU A 172 8.29 7.21 39.89
CA LEU A 172 8.88 7.62 38.60
C LEU A 172 7.94 7.32 37.41
N VAL A 173 7.32 6.14 37.39
CA VAL A 173 6.37 5.77 36.34
C VAL A 173 5.09 6.59 36.44
N ASP A 174 4.62 6.95 37.63
CA ASP A 174 3.47 7.83 37.81
C ASP A 174 3.72 9.25 37.26
N GLU A 175 4.93 9.78 37.41
CA GLU A 175 5.31 11.06 36.80
C GLU A 175 5.32 10.97 35.27
N LEU A 176 5.88 9.90 34.71
CA LEU A 176 5.86 9.66 33.26
C LEU A 176 4.44 9.46 32.72
N ASP A 177 3.57 8.77 33.46
CA ASP A 177 2.15 8.60 33.10
C ASP A 177 1.47 9.97 32.98
N LEU A 178 1.67 10.85 33.96
CA LEU A 178 1.11 12.19 33.92
C LEU A 178 1.61 12.97 32.70
N LEU A 179 2.90 12.89 32.40
CA LEU A 179 3.53 13.66 31.32
C LEU A 179 3.18 13.16 29.92
N LEU A 180 3.18 11.84 29.71
CA LEU A 180 3.12 11.26 28.37
C LEU A 180 1.73 10.73 28.01
N THR A 181 0.94 10.34 29.01
CA THR A 181 -0.38 9.74 28.81
C THR A 181 -1.51 10.51 29.51
N GLY A 182 -1.19 11.49 30.36
CA GLY A 182 -2.17 12.30 31.09
C GLY A 182 -2.76 11.58 32.29
N GLY A 183 -2.03 10.63 32.90
CA GLY A 183 -2.52 9.84 34.03
C GLY A 183 -3.47 8.71 33.61
N ARG A 184 -3.35 8.22 32.38
CA ARG A 184 -4.27 7.24 31.79
C ARG A 184 -3.71 5.82 31.74
N LEU A 185 -2.44 5.58 32.09
CA LEU A 185 -1.87 4.23 32.02
C LEU A 185 -2.74 3.24 32.80
N SER A 186 -3.15 2.18 32.13
CA SER A 186 -3.81 1.06 32.81
C SER A 186 -2.86 0.45 33.84
N ALA A 187 -3.42 -0.07 34.94
CA ALA A 187 -2.65 -0.74 35.99
C ALA A 187 -1.72 -1.83 35.41
N ARG A 188 -2.20 -2.57 34.40
CA ARG A 188 -1.42 -3.59 33.70
C ARG A 188 -0.16 -3.02 33.02
N ASN A 189 -0.31 -1.98 32.21
CA ASN A 189 0.82 -1.38 31.50
C ASN A 189 1.77 -0.68 32.48
N ARG A 190 1.22 0.00 33.48
CA ARG A 190 1.98 0.59 34.58
C ARG A 190 2.86 -0.45 35.28
N ASP A 191 2.30 -1.58 35.71
CA ASP A 191 3.02 -2.62 36.44
C ASP A 191 4.13 -3.26 35.58
N GLU A 192 3.89 -3.45 34.29
CA GLU A 192 4.92 -3.91 33.34
C GLU A 192 6.09 -2.93 33.25
N ILE A 193 5.81 -1.63 33.15
CA ILE A 193 6.83 -0.58 33.05
C ILE A 193 7.61 -0.44 34.36
N VAL A 194 6.93 -0.48 35.51
CA VAL A 194 7.57 -0.48 36.84
C VAL A 194 8.51 -1.68 36.99
N ARG A 195 8.08 -2.86 36.56
CA ARG A 195 8.92 -4.07 36.55
C ARG A 195 10.14 -3.88 35.65
N ALA A 196 9.93 -3.46 34.40
CA ALA A 196 11.01 -3.27 33.44
C ALA A 196 12.05 -2.22 33.91
N HIS A 197 11.58 -1.12 34.49
CA HIS A 197 12.45 -0.13 35.14
C HIS A 197 13.30 -0.80 36.23
N ARG A 198 12.65 -1.43 37.22
CA ARG A 198 13.32 -2.08 38.35
C ARG A 198 14.35 -3.11 37.91
N ASP A 199 14.02 -3.94 36.92
CA ASP A 199 14.90 -5.01 36.45
C ASP A 199 16.11 -4.43 35.69
N THR A 200 15.90 -3.34 34.92
CA THR A 200 16.97 -2.64 34.18
C THR A 200 17.90 -1.84 35.10
N ARG A 201 17.50 -1.53 36.34
CA ARG A 201 18.36 -0.78 37.30
C ARG A 201 19.69 -1.47 37.58
N ALA A 202 19.76 -2.80 37.46
CA ALA A 202 21.01 -3.53 37.58
C ALA A 202 22.07 -3.09 36.55
N GLU A 203 21.64 -2.47 35.44
CA GLU A 203 22.51 -1.92 34.40
C GLU A 203 22.79 -0.41 34.54
N GLY A 204 22.19 0.25 35.53
CA GLY A 204 22.35 1.69 35.83
C GLY A 204 21.05 2.47 35.77
N ASP A 205 20.88 3.44 36.67
CA ASP A 205 19.64 4.22 36.83
C ASP A 205 19.28 5.01 35.56
N ALA A 206 20.27 5.53 34.81
CA ALA A 206 20.02 6.22 33.54
C ALA A 206 19.42 5.29 32.47
N LYS A 207 19.84 4.03 32.42
CA LYS A 207 19.27 3.05 31.50
C LYS A 207 17.86 2.64 31.94
N ALA A 208 17.65 2.46 33.24
CA ALA A 208 16.33 2.17 33.79
C ALA A 208 15.32 3.29 33.47
N LEU A 209 15.72 4.55 33.63
CA LEU A 209 14.91 5.71 33.25
C LEU A 209 14.56 5.70 31.75
N ARG A 210 15.55 5.47 30.87
CA ARG A 210 15.32 5.36 29.41
C ARG A 210 14.38 4.21 29.07
N ALA A 211 14.48 3.07 29.75
CA ALA A 211 13.58 1.94 29.56
C ALA A 211 12.14 2.29 29.94
N ALA A 212 11.93 2.96 31.09
CA ALA A 212 10.60 3.43 31.50
C ALA A 212 10.03 4.45 30.50
N GLN A 213 10.82 5.46 30.11
CA GLN A 213 10.43 6.46 29.11
C GLN A 213 10.01 5.80 27.80
N PHE A 214 10.82 4.85 27.29
CA PHE A 214 10.52 4.15 26.06
C PHE A 214 9.24 3.32 26.16
N LEU A 215 9.07 2.52 27.21
CA LEU A 215 7.92 1.64 27.34
C LEU A 215 6.60 2.41 27.56
N VAL A 216 6.63 3.59 28.18
CA VAL A 216 5.46 4.48 28.21
C VAL A 216 5.07 4.91 26.79
N THR A 217 6.05 5.22 25.92
CA THR A 217 5.74 5.52 24.50
C THR A 217 5.22 4.33 23.72
N ALA A 218 5.41 3.09 24.19
CA ALA A 218 4.87 1.88 23.57
C ALA A 218 3.47 1.50 24.08
N ALA A 219 3.04 2.05 25.21
CA ALA A 219 1.73 1.78 25.80
C ALA A 219 0.59 2.31 24.91
N SER A 220 -0.53 1.59 24.86
CA SER A 220 -1.70 1.95 24.04
C SER A 220 -2.26 3.34 24.35
N GLU A 221 -2.14 3.75 25.61
CA GLU A 221 -2.60 5.02 26.17
C GLU A 221 -1.77 6.20 25.63
N PHE A 222 -0.55 5.95 25.16
CA PHE A 222 0.25 6.95 24.45
C PHE A 222 -0.18 7.09 22.99
N HIS A 223 -0.86 6.08 22.43
CA HIS A 223 -1.26 6.03 21.02
C HIS A 223 -2.74 6.35 20.79
N ALA A 224 -3.61 6.13 21.77
CA ALA A 224 -5.04 6.45 21.74
C ALA A 224 -5.37 7.55 22.75
N THR A 225 -6.39 8.37 22.47
CA THR A 225 -6.80 9.47 23.36
C THR A 225 -7.79 9.08 24.45
N ASN A 226 -8.51 7.98 24.31
CA ASN A 226 -9.45 7.49 25.33
C ASN A 226 -8.77 6.56 26.34
N ALA A 227 -9.48 6.17 27.39
CA ALA A 227 -8.97 5.25 28.40
C ALA A 227 -8.79 3.84 27.82
N ASN A 228 -7.74 3.14 28.24
CA ASN A 228 -7.54 1.73 27.94
C ASN A 228 -8.14 0.87 29.06
N ALA A 229 -8.90 -0.14 28.69
CA ALA A 229 -9.49 -1.11 29.60
C ALA A 229 -9.13 -2.53 29.13
N PRO A 230 -7.88 -2.98 29.40
CA PRO A 230 -7.42 -4.27 28.95
C PRO A 230 -8.13 -5.40 29.71
N ALA A 231 -8.55 -6.42 28.98
CA ALA A 231 -9.09 -7.64 29.53
C ALA A 231 -8.02 -8.41 30.33
N ALA A 232 -8.47 -9.26 31.25
CA ALA A 232 -7.59 -10.16 31.99
C ALA A 232 -6.91 -11.18 31.06
N ALA A 233 -7.66 -11.73 30.10
CA ALA A 233 -7.17 -12.70 29.15
C ALA A 233 -6.45 -12.05 27.95
N PRO A 234 -5.44 -12.70 27.37
CA PRO A 234 -4.88 -12.28 26.09
C PRO A 234 -5.91 -12.40 24.97
N ARG A 235 -5.69 -11.63 23.90
CA ARG A 235 -6.38 -11.77 22.62
C ARG A 235 -6.20 -13.20 22.12
N ALA A 236 -7.27 -13.81 21.62
CA ALA A 236 -7.16 -15.10 20.97
C ALA A 236 -6.22 -14.97 19.76
N PRO A 237 -5.31 -15.94 19.53
CA PRO A 237 -4.51 -15.94 18.32
C PRO A 237 -5.44 -16.03 17.10
N ALA A 238 -5.00 -15.44 15.99
CA ALA A 238 -5.69 -15.64 14.72
C ALA A 238 -5.72 -17.14 14.38
N ALA A 239 -6.84 -17.62 13.86
CA ALA A 239 -6.92 -18.99 13.38
C ALA A 239 -5.90 -19.19 12.25
N SER A 240 -5.08 -20.23 12.35
CA SER A 240 -4.20 -20.66 11.26
C SER A 240 -4.94 -21.62 10.34
N ILE A 241 -4.65 -21.52 9.04
CA ILE A 241 -5.09 -22.51 8.05
C ILE A 241 -3.92 -23.42 7.80
N GLU A 242 -4.13 -24.72 8.00
CA GLU A 242 -3.15 -25.73 7.65
C GLU A 242 -3.01 -25.83 6.13
N THR A 243 -1.79 -26.09 5.66
CA THR A 243 -1.56 -26.36 4.24
C THR A 243 -2.25 -27.67 3.83
N GLN A 244 -2.86 -27.67 2.66
CA GLN A 244 -3.44 -28.87 2.04
C GLN A 244 -2.46 -29.53 1.05
N GLY A 245 -1.22 -29.02 0.96
CA GLY A 245 -0.21 -29.50 0.02
C GLY A 245 -0.53 -29.19 -1.45
N ARG A 246 -1.36 -28.18 -1.72
CA ARG A 246 -1.74 -27.81 -3.09
C ARG A 246 -0.60 -27.11 -3.82
N ALA A 247 -0.61 -27.23 -5.16
CA ALA A 247 0.31 -26.52 -6.02
C ALA A 247 0.21 -25.01 -5.77
N TYR A 248 1.36 -24.34 -5.67
CA TYR A 248 1.45 -22.92 -5.35
C TYR A 248 0.92 -22.04 -6.49
N LYS A 249 0.33 -20.88 -6.16
CA LYS A 249 0.02 -19.82 -7.13
C LYS A 249 0.26 -18.44 -6.53
N ALA A 250 0.67 -17.50 -7.35
CA ALA A 250 0.85 -16.10 -6.97
C ALA A 250 0.15 -15.14 -7.96
N ILE A 251 -0.57 -14.16 -7.42
CA ILE A 251 -1.03 -13.00 -8.18
C ILE A 251 -0.18 -11.80 -7.79
N VAL A 252 0.40 -11.10 -8.76
CA VAL A 252 1.07 -9.81 -8.56
C VAL A 252 0.30 -8.73 -9.29
N VAL A 253 -0.31 -7.79 -8.56
CA VAL A 253 -0.91 -6.60 -9.17
C VAL A 253 0.13 -5.50 -9.26
N LEU A 254 0.48 -5.11 -10.49
CA LEU A 254 1.29 -3.94 -10.80
C LEU A 254 0.38 -2.75 -11.04
N PHE A 255 0.30 -1.87 -10.04
CA PHE A 255 -0.57 -0.69 -10.13
C PHE A 255 0.19 0.55 -10.65
N LEU A 256 -0.31 1.13 -11.73
CA LEU A 256 0.24 2.28 -12.45
C LEU A 256 -0.48 3.55 -11.98
N SER A 257 0.02 4.18 -10.93
CA SER A 257 -0.69 5.26 -10.23
C SER A 257 -0.65 6.59 -10.96
N GLY A 258 -1.83 7.13 -11.23
CA GLY A 258 -2.03 8.44 -11.86
C GLY A 258 -2.85 8.38 -13.15
N GLY A 259 -3.48 7.25 -13.47
CA GLY A 259 -4.24 7.11 -14.71
C GLY A 259 -3.31 6.97 -15.92
N ALA A 260 -2.72 5.80 -16.13
CA ALA A 260 -1.79 5.55 -17.23
C ALA A 260 -2.40 5.78 -18.62
N ASP A 261 -1.64 6.46 -19.51
CA ASP A 261 -2.00 6.60 -20.93
C ASP A 261 -1.65 5.33 -21.71
N THR A 262 -2.44 4.29 -21.47
CA THR A 262 -2.25 2.96 -22.05
C THR A 262 -2.66 2.88 -23.52
N TRP A 263 -3.10 3.98 -24.14
CA TRP A 263 -3.21 4.09 -25.59
C TRP A 263 -1.84 4.08 -26.28
N ASN A 264 -0.75 4.27 -25.52
CA ASN A 264 0.62 4.07 -25.97
C ASN A 264 1.23 2.76 -25.46
N LEU A 265 0.51 1.96 -24.67
CA LEU A 265 0.99 0.66 -24.18
C LEU A 265 0.93 -0.40 -25.29
N VAL A 266 -0.26 -0.55 -25.88
CA VAL A 266 -0.53 -1.43 -27.01
C VAL A 266 -1.33 -0.67 -28.05
N VAL A 267 -0.78 -0.53 -29.26
CA VAL A 267 -1.28 0.38 -30.30
C VAL A 267 -1.68 -0.39 -31.55
N PRO A 268 -2.69 0.05 -32.32
CA PRO A 268 -2.96 -0.48 -33.65
C PRO A 268 -1.72 -0.32 -34.54
N HIS A 269 -1.39 -1.34 -35.33
CA HIS A 269 -0.21 -1.29 -36.20
C HIS A 269 -0.59 -1.47 -37.67
N SER A 270 -0.95 -2.69 -38.09
CA SER A 270 -1.22 -3.00 -39.49
C SER A 270 -2.22 -4.14 -39.64
N ASP A 271 -2.64 -4.42 -40.88
CA ASP A 271 -3.71 -5.37 -41.19
C ASP A 271 -5.02 -5.02 -40.45
N CYS A 272 -5.26 -3.71 -40.32
CA CYS A 272 -6.42 -3.16 -39.63
C CYS A 272 -7.64 -3.10 -40.54
N ALA A 273 -8.81 -3.41 -39.97
CA ALA A 273 -10.10 -3.14 -40.58
C ALA A 273 -10.25 -1.64 -40.84
N SER A 274 -10.95 -1.32 -41.92
CA SER A 274 -11.39 0.03 -42.24
C SER A 274 -12.89 0.16 -42.00
N GLU A 275 -13.30 1.29 -41.45
CA GLU A 275 -14.72 1.67 -41.38
C GLU A 275 -14.97 2.88 -42.30
N SER A 276 -16.02 2.80 -43.12
CA SER A 276 -16.46 3.92 -43.96
C SER A 276 -17.15 4.98 -43.11
N VAL A 277 -16.54 6.15 -42.94
CA VAL A 277 -17.11 7.32 -42.27
C VAL A 277 -17.35 8.43 -43.29
N ASN A 278 -18.62 8.83 -43.47
CA ASN A 278 -19.02 9.85 -44.45
C ASN A 278 -18.51 9.57 -45.90
N GLY A 279 -18.39 8.29 -46.27
CA GLY A 279 -17.91 7.86 -47.59
C GLY A 279 -16.38 7.78 -47.73
N VAL A 280 -15.64 7.89 -46.62
CA VAL A 280 -14.19 7.70 -46.57
C VAL A 280 -13.87 6.50 -45.70
N ASP A 281 -13.19 5.51 -46.25
CA ASP A 281 -12.66 4.37 -45.49
C ASP A 281 -11.48 4.85 -44.65
N VAL A 282 -11.61 4.79 -43.32
CA VAL A 282 -10.54 5.14 -42.38
C VAL A 282 -10.03 3.87 -41.74
N ASN A 283 -8.74 3.59 -41.91
CA ASN A 283 -8.09 2.48 -41.24
C ASN A 283 -7.91 2.78 -39.74
N LEU A 284 -8.04 1.78 -38.85
CA LEU A 284 -7.88 2.01 -37.40
C LEU A 284 -6.51 2.62 -37.02
N ARG A 285 -5.43 2.26 -37.71
CA ARG A 285 -4.12 2.87 -37.48
C ARG A 285 -4.13 4.36 -37.80
N GLU A 286 -4.69 4.74 -38.94
CA GLU A 286 -4.83 6.14 -39.36
C GLU A 286 -5.74 6.91 -38.39
N SER A 287 -6.82 6.26 -37.93
CA SER A 287 -7.72 6.82 -36.91
C SER A 287 -7.00 7.09 -35.59
N TYR A 288 -6.12 6.18 -35.16
CA TYR A 288 -5.27 6.36 -33.99
C TYR A 288 -4.32 7.55 -34.17
N ASP A 289 -3.55 7.60 -35.26
CA ASP A 289 -2.58 8.67 -35.51
C ASP A 289 -3.27 10.04 -35.58
N ALA A 290 -4.42 10.12 -36.27
CA ALA A 290 -5.20 11.34 -36.39
C ALA A 290 -5.80 11.80 -35.06
N ALA A 291 -6.33 10.87 -34.25
CA ALA A 291 -6.96 11.20 -32.98
C ALA A 291 -5.94 11.57 -31.89
N ARG A 292 -4.81 10.87 -31.83
CA ARG A 292 -3.74 11.13 -30.86
C ARG A 292 -2.91 12.36 -31.23
N GLY A 293 -2.68 12.60 -32.52
CA GLY A 293 -1.84 13.68 -33.02
C GLY A 293 -0.44 13.59 -32.41
N GLN A 294 0.00 14.65 -31.71
CA GLN A 294 1.31 14.68 -31.05
C GLN A 294 1.49 13.62 -29.95
N ALA A 295 0.42 13.05 -29.42
CA ALA A 295 0.48 11.99 -28.42
C ALA A 295 0.67 10.58 -29.02
N ALA A 296 0.59 10.44 -30.35
CA ALA A 296 0.68 9.14 -31.03
C ALA A 296 2.06 8.51 -30.86
N THR A 297 2.11 7.18 -30.69
CA THR A 297 3.34 6.41 -30.85
C THR A 297 3.53 6.06 -32.33
N ALA A 298 4.71 6.36 -32.87
CA ALA A 298 5.07 6.06 -34.26
C ALA A 298 5.08 4.54 -34.51
N ALA A 299 4.69 4.11 -35.73
CA ALA A 299 4.57 2.69 -36.07
C ALA A 299 5.90 1.94 -36.01
N GLU A 300 6.99 2.65 -36.26
CA GLU A 300 8.36 2.15 -36.21
C GLU A 300 8.93 2.08 -34.78
N SER A 301 8.29 2.74 -33.80
CA SER A 301 8.74 2.84 -32.40
C SER A 301 8.01 1.86 -31.48
N VAL A 302 7.70 0.67 -31.99
CA VAL A 302 7.01 -0.39 -31.24
C VAL A 302 7.58 -1.77 -31.54
N HIS A 303 7.40 -2.70 -30.62
CA HIS A 303 7.59 -4.12 -30.84
C HIS A 303 6.30 -4.69 -31.41
N GLN A 304 6.29 -5.05 -32.70
CA GLN A 304 5.12 -5.61 -33.36
C GLN A 304 4.77 -7.00 -32.79
N ILE A 305 3.48 -7.22 -32.57
CA ILE A 305 2.90 -8.49 -32.13
C ILE A 305 1.77 -8.91 -33.08
N ASP A 306 1.66 -10.20 -33.35
CA ASP A 306 0.59 -10.79 -34.16
C ASP A 306 -0.58 -11.20 -33.27
N VAL A 307 -1.82 -10.99 -33.75
CA VAL A 307 -3.04 -11.34 -33.01
C VAL A 307 -3.87 -12.35 -33.82
N PRO A 308 -4.54 -13.33 -33.18
CA PRO A 308 -5.36 -14.31 -33.89
C PRO A 308 -6.40 -13.65 -34.79
N ALA A 309 -6.49 -14.13 -36.03
CA ALA A 309 -7.37 -13.56 -37.04
C ALA A 309 -8.84 -13.49 -36.58
N GLY A 310 -9.47 -12.33 -36.81
CA GLY A 310 -10.88 -12.11 -36.47
C GLY A 310 -11.19 -11.87 -34.99
N THR A 311 -10.19 -11.84 -34.11
CA THR A 311 -10.37 -11.55 -32.68
C THR A 311 -10.25 -10.07 -32.32
N GLN A 312 -9.54 -9.30 -33.14
CA GLN A 312 -9.30 -7.86 -32.95
C GLN A 312 -9.43 -7.10 -34.27
N PRO A 313 -9.61 -5.76 -34.24
CA PRO A 313 -9.74 -4.96 -35.46
C PRO A 313 -8.47 -4.88 -36.31
N CYS A 314 -7.32 -5.29 -35.78
CA CYS A 314 -6.09 -5.41 -36.57
C CYS A 314 -5.50 -6.81 -36.44
N GLY A 315 -4.88 -7.30 -37.51
CA GLY A 315 -4.07 -8.51 -37.45
C GLY A 315 -2.78 -8.31 -36.65
N LYS A 316 -2.30 -7.06 -36.55
CA LYS A 316 -1.06 -6.70 -35.87
C LYS A 316 -1.23 -5.47 -34.98
N PHE A 317 -0.65 -5.55 -33.79
CA PHE A 317 -0.55 -4.46 -32.83
C PHE A 317 0.94 -4.20 -32.50
N GLY A 318 1.22 -3.06 -31.87
CA GLY A 318 2.55 -2.71 -31.40
C GLY A 318 2.58 -2.54 -29.89
N VAL A 319 3.53 -3.15 -29.21
CA VAL A 319 3.83 -2.89 -27.79
C VAL A 319 4.87 -1.78 -27.72
N HIS A 320 4.73 -0.83 -26.79
CA HIS A 320 5.66 0.30 -26.63
C HIS A 320 7.15 -0.13 -26.66
N GLU A 321 8.02 0.62 -27.36
CA GLU A 321 9.44 0.28 -27.55
C GLU A 321 10.23 0.03 -26.25
N LYS A 322 9.81 0.66 -25.15
CA LYS A 322 10.38 0.50 -23.80
C LYS A 322 9.90 -0.72 -23.03
N LEU A 323 9.07 -1.58 -23.63
CA LEU A 323 8.62 -2.85 -23.03
C LEU A 323 9.01 -4.09 -23.86
N PRO A 324 10.29 -4.24 -24.27
CA PRO A 324 10.71 -5.43 -25.01
C PRO A 324 10.42 -6.74 -24.26
N ILE A 325 10.49 -6.77 -22.92
CA ILE A 325 10.18 -7.98 -22.15
C ILE A 325 8.72 -8.42 -22.32
N VAL A 326 7.76 -7.49 -22.29
CA VAL A 326 6.34 -7.81 -22.43
C VAL A 326 6.05 -8.32 -23.84
N ALA A 327 6.66 -7.71 -24.86
CA ALA A 327 6.54 -8.18 -26.24
C ALA A 327 7.17 -9.57 -26.43
N SER A 328 8.33 -9.81 -25.81
CA SER A 328 9.00 -11.12 -25.83
C SER A 328 8.14 -12.20 -25.19
N LEU A 329 7.59 -11.94 -24.00
CA LEU A 329 6.72 -12.88 -23.28
C LEU A 329 5.41 -13.11 -24.04
N TYR A 330 4.84 -12.09 -24.66
CA TYR A 330 3.69 -12.25 -25.55
C TYR A 330 3.99 -13.22 -26.68
N ASN A 331 5.12 -13.01 -27.37
CA ASN A 331 5.58 -13.88 -28.44
C ASN A 331 5.94 -15.29 -27.94
N ALA A 332 6.38 -15.45 -26.69
CA ALA A 332 6.63 -16.76 -26.08
C ALA A 332 5.34 -17.53 -25.77
N GLY A 333 4.21 -16.83 -25.57
CA GLY A 333 2.94 -17.43 -25.13
C GLY A 333 2.61 -17.14 -23.66
N ASP A 334 3.45 -16.36 -22.96
CA ASP A 334 3.37 -16.11 -21.52
C ASP A 334 2.82 -14.70 -21.21
N ALA A 335 2.28 -14.00 -22.21
CA ALA A 335 1.59 -12.74 -22.00
C ALA A 335 0.41 -12.54 -22.95
N ALA A 336 -0.62 -11.87 -22.42
CA ALA A 336 -1.79 -11.41 -23.15
C ALA A 336 -2.08 -9.95 -22.79
N PHE A 337 -2.87 -9.27 -23.62
CA PHE A 337 -3.42 -7.96 -23.30
C PHE A 337 -4.91 -8.05 -23.02
N VAL A 338 -5.45 -7.06 -22.31
CA VAL A 338 -6.88 -6.82 -22.12
C VAL A 338 -7.19 -5.43 -22.64
N ALA A 339 -8.04 -5.37 -23.67
CA ALA A 339 -8.38 -4.14 -24.34
C ALA A 339 -9.68 -3.51 -23.82
N ASN A 340 -9.70 -2.18 -23.84
CA ASN A 340 -10.85 -1.33 -23.53
C ASN A 340 -11.48 -1.68 -22.17
N VAL A 341 -10.62 -1.87 -21.17
CA VAL A 341 -10.98 -2.22 -19.80
C VAL A 341 -11.14 -0.98 -18.93
N GLY A 342 -12.04 -1.07 -17.96
CA GLY A 342 -12.26 -0.03 -16.96
C GLY A 342 -13.37 -0.40 -15.99
N THR A 343 -13.63 0.51 -15.05
CA THR A 343 -14.69 0.34 -14.04
C THR A 343 -16.07 0.40 -14.69
N LEU A 344 -16.92 -0.59 -14.43
CA LEU A 344 -18.32 -0.62 -14.87
C LEU A 344 -19.17 -1.21 -13.74
N VAL A 345 -20.40 -0.72 -13.60
CA VAL A 345 -21.38 -1.32 -12.66
C VAL A 345 -22.22 -2.38 -13.38
N GLU A 346 -22.53 -2.10 -14.64
CA GLU A 346 -23.33 -2.93 -15.54
C GLU A 346 -22.97 -2.55 -16.99
N PRO A 347 -23.24 -3.41 -18.00
CA PRO A 347 -22.98 -3.09 -19.40
C PRO A 347 -23.66 -1.78 -19.82
N LEU A 348 -22.89 -0.88 -20.44
CA LEU A 348 -23.32 0.49 -20.70
C LEU A 348 -23.02 0.92 -22.14
N THR A 349 -23.99 1.52 -22.81
CA THR A 349 -23.80 2.17 -24.12
C THR A 349 -23.65 3.70 -23.97
N LYS A 350 -23.09 4.38 -24.98
CA LYS A 350 -23.02 5.85 -25.02
C LYS A 350 -24.39 6.52 -24.88
N GLN A 351 -25.44 5.97 -25.51
CA GLN A 351 -26.79 6.53 -25.38
C GLN A 351 -27.33 6.39 -23.95
N GLU A 352 -27.13 5.24 -23.31
CA GLU A 352 -27.54 5.01 -21.92
C GLU A 352 -26.73 5.88 -20.95
N PHE A 353 -25.43 6.09 -21.21
CA PHE A 353 -24.57 7.00 -20.46
C PHE A 353 -25.08 8.45 -20.52
N ILE A 354 -25.39 8.94 -21.73
CA ILE A 354 -25.88 10.30 -21.96
C ILE A 354 -27.27 10.50 -21.34
N LYS A 355 -28.18 9.55 -21.58
CA LYS A 355 -29.56 9.59 -21.04
C LYS A 355 -29.65 9.22 -19.56
N LYS A 356 -28.56 8.73 -18.96
CA LYS A 356 -28.45 8.28 -17.57
C LYS A 356 -29.47 7.19 -17.21
N THR A 357 -29.69 6.24 -18.11
CA THR A 357 -30.67 5.15 -17.92
C THR A 357 -30.13 3.94 -17.17
N LYS A 358 -28.81 3.86 -16.96
CA LYS A 358 -28.11 2.80 -16.21
C LYS A 358 -27.16 3.38 -15.17
N ARG A 359 -26.76 2.55 -14.20
CA ARG A 359 -25.80 2.94 -13.17
C ARG A 359 -24.42 3.16 -13.78
N ARG A 360 -23.64 4.03 -13.14
CA ARG A 360 -22.30 4.42 -13.57
C ARG A 360 -21.38 4.44 -12.35
N PRO A 361 -20.07 4.24 -12.54
CA PRO A 361 -19.13 4.44 -11.46
C PRO A 361 -19.23 5.85 -10.85
N PRO A 362 -19.08 5.97 -9.52
CA PRO A 362 -19.06 7.26 -8.85
C PRO A 362 -17.83 8.07 -9.29
N SER A 363 -17.99 9.39 -9.36
CA SER A 363 -16.90 10.35 -9.56
C SER A 363 -15.88 9.92 -10.63
N LEU A 364 -16.37 9.48 -11.80
CA LEU A 364 -15.52 9.21 -12.96
C LEU A 364 -14.51 10.35 -13.14
N PHE A 365 -13.27 10.00 -13.49
CA PHE A 365 -12.14 10.92 -13.68
C PHE A 365 -11.49 11.49 -12.39
N ALA A 366 -11.91 11.08 -11.19
CA ALA A 366 -11.27 11.50 -9.93
C ALA A 366 -10.33 10.41 -9.39
N HIS A 367 -9.05 10.72 -9.16
CA HIS A 367 -8.04 9.73 -8.72
C HIS A 367 -8.45 8.95 -7.48
N ASN A 368 -8.76 9.62 -6.36
CA ASN A 368 -9.11 8.96 -5.11
C ASN A 368 -10.25 7.95 -5.28
N THR A 369 -11.34 8.37 -5.93
CA THR A 369 -12.50 7.50 -6.14
C THR A 369 -12.18 6.40 -7.14
N GLN A 370 -11.49 6.70 -8.24
CA GLN A 370 -11.24 5.72 -9.29
C GLN A 370 -10.17 4.70 -8.91
N VAL A 371 -9.12 5.09 -8.17
CA VAL A 371 -8.21 4.14 -7.52
C VAL A 371 -9.00 3.17 -6.65
N ALA A 372 -9.88 3.69 -5.78
CA ALA A 372 -10.69 2.84 -4.92
C ALA A 372 -11.62 1.91 -5.70
N THR A 373 -12.35 2.41 -6.70
CA THR A 373 -13.31 1.59 -7.48
C THR A 373 -12.64 0.56 -8.37
N THR A 374 -11.44 0.86 -8.88
CA THR A 374 -10.67 -0.08 -9.69
C THR A 374 -10.07 -1.17 -8.80
N GLN A 375 -9.63 -0.82 -7.59
CA GLN A 375 -9.10 -1.79 -6.62
C GLN A 375 -10.18 -2.59 -5.89
N ASP A 376 -11.40 -2.07 -5.75
CA ASP A 376 -12.51 -2.79 -5.14
C ASP A 376 -13.36 -3.58 -6.14
N VAL A 377 -13.33 -3.28 -7.44
CA VAL A 377 -14.09 -4.00 -8.49
C VAL A 377 -15.57 -4.13 -8.13
N HIS A 378 -16.12 -3.12 -7.45
CA HIS A 378 -17.55 -2.99 -7.20
C HIS A 378 -18.12 -1.78 -7.92
N ALA A 379 -17.35 -0.71 -8.10
CA ALA A 379 -17.71 0.46 -8.89
C ALA A 379 -19.09 1.11 -8.60
N GLY A 380 -19.86 0.69 -7.58
CA GLY A 380 -21.21 1.17 -7.26
C GLY A 380 -21.24 2.27 -6.21
N GLY A 381 -20.08 2.57 -5.60
CA GLY A 381 -19.94 3.47 -4.46
C GLY A 381 -20.28 2.78 -3.15
N GLY A 382 -19.31 2.70 -2.23
CA GLY A 382 -19.52 2.09 -0.91
C GLY A 382 -18.21 1.86 -0.16
N LYS A 383 -18.31 1.50 1.13
CA LYS A 383 -17.17 1.01 1.95
C LYS A 383 -16.90 -0.47 1.65
N THR A 384 -16.74 -0.82 0.37
CA THR A 384 -16.48 -2.20 -0.09
C THR A 384 -15.04 -2.58 0.15
N LYS A 385 -14.75 -3.82 0.54
CA LYS A 385 -13.38 -4.36 0.66
C LYS A 385 -12.66 -4.38 -0.70
N GLY A 386 -11.35 -4.55 -0.73
CA GLY A 386 -10.58 -4.71 -1.98
C GLY A 386 -10.82 -6.07 -2.64
N VAL A 387 -10.64 -6.16 -3.97
CA VAL A 387 -10.87 -7.42 -4.69
C VAL A 387 -9.92 -8.52 -4.24
N LEU A 388 -8.62 -8.23 -4.02
CA LEU A 388 -7.68 -9.22 -3.49
C LEU A 388 -8.01 -9.58 -2.04
N GLY A 389 -8.41 -8.60 -1.22
CA GLY A 389 -8.92 -8.87 0.13
C GLY A 389 -10.09 -9.86 0.14
N ARG A 390 -11.04 -9.72 -0.80
CA ARG A 390 -12.16 -10.64 -0.97
C ARG A 390 -11.76 -11.99 -1.58
N VAL A 391 -10.81 -12.02 -2.52
CA VAL A 391 -10.23 -13.27 -3.04
C VAL A 391 -9.65 -14.09 -1.89
N VAL A 392 -8.84 -13.47 -1.03
CA VAL A 392 -8.27 -14.22 0.08
C VAL A 392 -9.36 -14.65 1.07
N GLU A 393 -10.33 -13.79 1.38
CA GLU A 393 -11.48 -14.18 2.23
C GLU A 393 -12.26 -15.37 1.68
N ALA A 394 -12.44 -15.44 0.36
CA ALA A 394 -13.07 -16.58 -0.30
C ALA A 394 -12.22 -17.85 -0.13
N LEU A 395 -10.92 -17.77 -0.42
CA LEU A 395 -9.99 -18.89 -0.32
C LEU A 395 -9.86 -19.46 1.10
N VAL A 396 -9.95 -18.62 2.13
CA VAL A 396 -9.83 -19.07 3.53
C VAL A 396 -11.16 -19.56 4.12
N SER A 397 -12.29 -19.21 3.50
CA SER A 397 -13.64 -19.55 4.00
C SER A 397 -14.39 -20.57 3.14
N GLN A 398 -13.82 -20.98 2.01
CA GLN A 398 -14.36 -22.05 1.18
C GLN A 398 -14.22 -23.42 1.86
N PRO A 399 -14.97 -24.45 1.42
CA PRO A 399 -14.99 -25.76 2.08
C PRO A 399 -13.61 -26.41 2.25
N GLU A 400 -12.75 -26.22 1.24
CA GLU A 400 -11.36 -26.69 1.23
C GLU A 400 -10.43 -25.47 1.25
N PRO A 401 -10.13 -24.89 2.43
CA PRO A 401 -9.48 -23.60 2.54
C PRO A 401 -8.01 -23.66 2.13
N ASP A 402 -7.53 -22.63 1.41
CA ASP A 402 -6.12 -22.48 1.01
C ASP A 402 -5.33 -21.67 2.04
N ARG A 403 -4.12 -22.11 2.36
CA ARG A 403 -3.20 -21.31 3.17
C ARG A 403 -2.69 -20.14 2.34
N THR A 404 -3.21 -18.95 2.63
CA THR A 404 -3.06 -17.77 1.78
C THR A 404 -2.43 -16.59 2.52
N ALA A 405 -1.51 -15.86 1.89
CA ALA A 405 -0.93 -14.65 2.47
C ALA A 405 -1.00 -13.43 1.53
N PRO A 406 -1.54 -12.29 2.00
CA PRO A 406 -1.50 -11.03 1.26
C PRO A 406 -0.31 -10.16 1.65
N TYR A 407 0.41 -9.67 0.65
CA TYR A 407 1.59 -8.83 0.80
C TYR A 407 1.42 -7.48 0.07
N SER A 408 1.75 -6.39 0.74
CA SER A 408 1.82 -5.06 0.14
C SER A 408 3.26 -4.55 0.13
N LEU A 409 3.68 -4.04 -1.01
CA LEU A 409 4.94 -3.31 -1.14
C LEU A 409 4.71 -1.78 -1.13
N ARG A 410 3.44 -1.36 -0.96
CA ARG A 410 3.01 0.04 -0.86
C ARG A 410 2.04 0.24 0.31
N GLY A 411 2.50 0.08 1.55
CA GLY A 411 1.71 0.41 2.74
C GLY A 411 0.30 -0.22 2.77
N ASN A 412 -0.67 0.47 3.38
CA ASN A 412 -2.07 0.08 3.30
C ASN A 412 -2.67 0.49 1.95
N VAL A 413 -3.25 -0.47 1.22
CA VAL A 413 -3.84 -0.24 -0.10
C VAL A 413 -5.23 -0.84 -0.20
N LYS A 414 -6.10 -0.18 -0.98
CA LYS A 414 -7.50 -0.56 -1.07
C LYS A 414 -7.69 -1.99 -1.59
N ILE A 415 -6.87 -2.45 -2.52
CA ILE A 415 -7.02 -3.76 -3.15
C ILE A 415 -6.86 -4.94 -2.17
N LEU A 416 -6.01 -4.78 -1.16
CA LEU A 416 -5.74 -5.77 -0.11
C LEU A 416 -6.60 -5.54 1.14
N ASP A 417 -7.45 -4.51 1.15
CA ASP A 417 -8.35 -4.22 2.25
C ASP A 417 -9.34 -5.37 2.47
N GLY A 418 -9.07 -6.21 3.48
CA GLY A 418 -9.86 -7.39 3.82
C GLY A 418 -10.17 -7.49 5.31
N SER A 419 -10.39 -8.71 5.79
CA SER A 419 -10.72 -9.03 7.19
C SER A 419 -9.49 -9.04 8.11
N TRP A 420 -8.28 -9.13 7.57
CA TRP A 420 -7.03 -9.04 8.31
C TRP A 420 -6.03 -8.12 7.58
N GLN A 421 -4.95 -7.77 8.27
CA GLN A 421 -3.92 -6.86 7.75
C GLN A 421 -2.96 -7.63 6.82
N PRO A 422 -2.60 -7.07 5.66
CA PRO A 422 -1.54 -7.64 4.83
C PRO A 422 -0.17 -7.46 5.49
N ASP A 423 0.76 -8.35 5.17
CA ASP A 423 2.16 -8.12 5.50
C ASP A 423 2.70 -7.00 4.61
N ILE A 424 3.33 -6.00 5.23
CA ILE A 424 3.85 -4.84 4.50
C ILE A 424 5.37 -4.93 4.47
N LEU A 425 5.90 -5.06 3.27
CA LEU A 425 7.33 -5.11 2.99
C LEU A 425 7.77 -3.75 2.47
N ASN A 426 8.92 -3.26 2.93
CA ASN A 426 9.54 -2.09 2.34
C ASN A 426 10.40 -2.53 1.14
N LYS A 427 10.82 -1.59 0.30
CA LYS A 427 11.76 -1.83 -0.82
C LYS A 427 13.12 -2.39 -0.39
N ASN A 428 13.46 -2.25 0.90
CA ASN A 428 14.66 -2.83 1.51
C ASN A 428 14.40 -4.16 2.24
N GLY A 429 13.20 -4.73 2.10
CA GLY A 429 12.71 -5.83 2.92
C GLY A 429 12.05 -5.38 4.22
N ILE A 430 12.15 -6.21 5.25
CA ILE A 430 11.41 -6.01 6.52
C ILE A 430 12.15 -5.06 7.44
N VAL A 431 11.39 -4.14 8.03
CA VAL A 431 11.87 -3.28 9.11
C VAL A 431 11.74 -4.03 10.43
N ARG A 432 12.87 -4.42 11.04
CA ARG A 432 12.93 -5.06 12.37
C ARG A 432 13.05 -4.04 13.49
N PHE A 433 12.60 -4.44 14.68
CA PHE A 433 12.80 -3.62 15.87
C PHE A 433 14.21 -3.86 16.43
N ALA A 434 15.07 -2.84 16.38
CA ALA A 434 16.48 -2.96 16.73
C ALA A 434 16.73 -3.38 18.19
N ARG A 435 15.75 -3.14 19.08
CA ARG A 435 15.79 -3.51 20.50
C ARG A 435 14.77 -4.59 20.85
N TYR A 436 14.39 -5.44 19.89
CA TYR A 436 13.42 -6.52 20.12
C TYR A 436 13.83 -7.44 21.27
N SER A 437 15.09 -7.85 21.35
CA SER A 437 15.59 -8.70 22.45
C SER A 437 15.49 -8.05 23.83
N GLN A 438 15.51 -6.71 23.90
CA GLN A 438 15.47 -5.96 25.15
C GLN A 438 14.04 -5.62 25.57
N TYR A 439 13.19 -5.16 24.64
CA TYR A 439 11.87 -4.62 24.96
C TYR A 439 10.70 -5.41 24.38
N GLY A 440 10.94 -6.35 23.46
CA GLY A 440 9.89 -7.11 22.76
C GLY A 440 8.95 -7.83 23.72
N GLY A 441 9.49 -8.50 24.75
CA GLY A 441 8.68 -9.18 25.76
C GLY A 441 7.75 -8.25 26.54
N SER A 442 8.24 -7.08 26.97
CA SER A 442 7.41 -6.08 27.66
C SER A 442 6.36 -5.46 26.73
N MET A 443 6.73 -5.14 25.48
CA MET A 443 5.79 -4.64 24.49
C MET A 443 4.67 -5.64 24.21
N THR A 444 5.00 -6.93 24.00
CA THR A 444 4.01 -8.00 23.84
C THR A 444 3.14 -8.16 25.08
N ASN A 445 3.69 -8.07 26.30
CA ASN A 445 2.89 -8.17 27.53
C ASN A 445 1.84 -7.05 27.66
N MET A 446 2.18 -5.84 27.20
CA MET A 446 1.29 -4.68 27.17
C MET A 446 0.25 -4.76 26.03
N SER A 447 0.61 -5.26 24.84
CA SER A 447 -0.26 -5.26 23.64
C SER A 447 -1.11 -6.53 23.46
N ARG A 448 -0.73 -7.65 24.09
CA ARG A 448 -1.42 -8.95 23.89
C ARG A 448 -2.82 -9.01 24.47
N ALA A 449 -3.21 -8.10 25.37
CA ALA A 449 -4.55 -8.11 25.94
C ALA A 449 -5.55 -7.47 24.98
N ALA A 450 -6.74 -8.06 24.87
CA ALA A 450 -7.85 -7.38 24.20
C ALA A 450 -8.27 -6.16 25.04
N SER A 451 -8.62 -5.05 24.41
CA SER A 451 -9.14 -3.85 25.08
C SER A 451 -10.62 -3.62 24.76
N ALA A 452 -11.39 -3.12 25.74
CA ALA A 452 -12.74 -2.65 25.48
C ALA A 452 -12.76 -1.33 24.67
N SER A 453 -11.73 -0.49 24.77
CA SER A 453 -11.56 0.68 23.90
C SER A 453 -11.22 0.24 22.47
N ALA A 454 -12.04 0.65 21.49
CA ALA A 454 -11.86 0.29 20.09
C ALA A 454 -10.54 0.85 19.51
N TYR A 455 -10.13 2.04 19.92
CA TYR A 455 -8.87 2.66 19.47
C TYR A 455 -7.64 2.00 20.13
N ALA A 456 -7.67 1.77 21.45
CA ALA A 456 -6.58 1.09 22.14
C ALA A 456 -6.44 -0.37 21.68
N GLU A 457 -7.56 -1.06 21.41
CA GLU A 457 -7.57 -2.40 20.84
C GLU A 457 -7.00 -2.41 19.42
N THR A 458 -7.42 -1.47 18.57
CA THR A 458 -6.89 -1.36 17.21
C THR A 458 -5.37 -1.18 17.22
N TYR A 459 -4.86 -0.23 18.02
CA TYR A 459 -3.42 -0.04 18.13
C TYR A 459 -2.71 -1.29 18.65
N SER A 460 -3.22 -1.91 19.72
CA SER A 460 -2.58 -3.05 20.36
C SER A 460 -2.55 -4.27 19.45
N ALA A 461 -3.61 -4.50 18.67
CA ALA A 461 -3.67 -5.56 17.66
C ALA A 461 -2.69 -5.31 16.50
N LEU A 462 -2.60 -4.06 16.01
CA LEU A 462 -1.64 -3.68 14.97
C LEU A 462 -0.20 -3.82 15.44
N LEU A 463 0.11 -3.40 16.68
CA LEU A 463 1.44 -3.54 17.27
C LEU A 463 1.85 -5.00 17.43
N ASP A 464 0.96 -5.81 18.01
CA ASP A 464 1.20 -7.24 18.25
C ASP A 464 1.47 -7.99 16.93
N THR A 465 0.67 -7.68 15.90
CA THR A 465 0.87 -8.19 14.54
C THR A 465 2.19 -7.70 13.96
N ALA A 466 2.50 -6.41 14.05
CA ALA A 466 3.73 -5.83 13.51
C ALA A 466 4.99 -6.46 14.13
N LEU A 467 5.03 -6.60 15.46
CA LEU A 467 6.16 -7.22 16.17
C LEU A 467 6.32 -8.69 15.76
N THR A 468 5.23 -9.46 15.78
CA THR A 468 5.30 -10.89 15.48
C THR A 468 5.66 -11.15 14.02
N ARG A 469 4.95 -10.51 13.07
CA ARG A 469 5.17 -10.72 11.64
C ARG A 469 6.53 -10.19 11.17
N SER A 470 6.98 -9.04 11.68
CA SER A 470 8.30 -8.51 11.31
C SER A 470 9.44 -9.42 11.74
N GLU A 471 9.38 -10.02 12.93
CA GLU A 471 10.41 -10.96 13.37
C GLU A 471 10.32 -12.29 12.62
N THR A 472 9.15 -12.93 12.53
CA THR A 472 8.99 -14.20 11.82
C THR A 472 9.44 -14.10 10.35
N LEU A 473 8.93 -13.12 9.61
CA LEU A 473 9.24 -13.02 8.20
C LEU A 473 10.69 -12.57 7.98
N SER A 474 11.30 -11.82 8.91
CA SER A 474 12.73 -11.49 8.82
C SER A 474 13.62 -12.69 9.03
N GLU A 475 13.32 -13.53 10.02
CA GLU A 475 14.07 -14.76 10.28
C GLU A 475 14.03 -15.70 9.09
N ILE A 476 12.90 -15.75 8.38
CA ILE A 476 12.72 -16.54 7.17
C ILE A 476 13.49 -15.90 6.01
N LEU A 477 13.15 -14.67 5.63
CA LEU A 477 13.68 -14.08 4.40
C LEU A 477 15.20 -13.87 4.47
N LEU A 478 15.80 -13.66 5.64
CA LEU A 478 17.26 -13.50 5.79
C LEU A 478 18.06 -14.81 5.63
N LYS A 479 17.41 -15.97 5.53
CA LYS A 479 18.09 -17.25 5.29
C LYS A 479 18.83 -17.22 3.94
N PRO A 480 20.12 -17.63 3.89
CA PRO A 480 20.91 -17.59 2.66
C PRO A 480 20.31 -18.36 1.48
N GLU A 481 19.59 -19.46 1.74
CA GLU A 481 18.92 -20.26 0.71
C GLU A 481 17.79 -19.51 -0.02
N TYR A 482 17.27 -18.43 0.56
CA TYR A 482 16.24 -17.59 -0.05
C TYR A 482 16.80 -16.29 -0.64
N ALA A 483 18.12 -16.11 -0.66
CA ALA A 483 18.72 -15.04 -1.45
C ALA A 483 18.42 -15.22 -2.95
N SER A 484 18.38 -14.13 -3.69
CA SER A 484 18.20 -14.15 -5.15
C SER A 484 19.24 -15.06 -5.81
N THR A 485 18.80 -15.91 -6.72
CA THR A 485 19.71 -16.79 -7.50
C THR A 485 20.23 -16.11 -8.76
N THR A 486 19.51 -15.11 -9.26
CA THR A 486 19.94 -14.26 -10.37
C THR A 486 20.54 -12.94 -9.85
N GLU A 487 21.36 -12.30 -10.68
CA GLU A 487 21.90 -10.96 -10.36
C GLU A 487 20.81 -9.91 -10.58
N TRP A 488 20.51 -9.17 -9.51
CA TRP A 488 19.66 -7.98 -9.53
C TRP A 488 20.55 -6.72 -9.58
N PRO A 489 20.13 -5.65 -10.27
CA PRO A 489 20.95 -4.44 -10.39
C PRO A 489 21.17 -3.79 -9.02
N ASP A 490 22.35 -3.23 -8.80
CA ASP A 490 22.60 -2.43 -7.61
C ASP A 490 21.75 -1.14 -7.66
N LYS A 491 21.37 -0.61 -6.49
CA LYS A 491 20.54 0.61 -6.40
C LYS A 491 21.15 1.82 -7.10
N ALA A 492 22.47 1.87 -7.22
CA ALA A 492 23.19 2.93 -7.91
C ALA A 492 23.09 2.82 -9.45
N GLU A 493 22.71 1.66 -9.96
CA GLU A 493 22.54 1.36 -11.38
C GLU A 493 21.09 1.55 -11.84
N LEU A 494 20.15 1.52 -10.90
CA LEU A 494 18.74 1.74 -11.17
C LEU A 494 18.45 3.19 -11.59
N ALA A 495 17.46 3.34 -12.46
CA ALA A 495 16.97 4.65 -12.87
C ALA A 495 16.43 5.44 -11.66
N GLU A 496 16.51 6.76 -11.72
CA GLU A 496 15.96 7.61 -10.66
C GLU A 496 14.46 7.33 -10.45
N GLY A 497 14.10 7.01 -9.20
CA GLY A 497 12.73 6.67 -8.86
C GLY A 497 12.29 5.25 -9.22
N ASP A 498 13.21 4.38 -9.66
CA ASP A 498 12.94 2.94 -9.81
C ASP A 498 12.90 2.24 -8.45
N ILE A 499 11.77 2.42 -7.78
CA ILE A 499 11.40 1.63 -6.61
C ILE A 499 10.74 0.31 -7.02
N LEU A 500 10.42 0.11 -8.30
CA LEU A 500 9.59 -1.03 -8.73
C LEU A 500 10.46 -2.29 -8.84
N THR A 501 11.67 -2.17 -9.36
CA THR A 501 12.63 -3.27 -9.42
C THR A 501 12.93 -3.81 -8.01
N GLU A 502 13.16 -2.92 -7.04
CA GLU A 502 13.34 -3.29 -5.63
C GLU A 502 12.09 -4.01 -5.03
N GLN A 503 10.88 -3.60 -5.40
CA GLN A 503 9.65 -4.26 -4.94
C GLN A 503 9.52 -5.67 -5.51
N PHE A 504 9.80 -5.86 -6.81
CA PHE A 504 9.75 -7.18 -7.44
C PHE A 504 10.84 -8.12 -6.90
N GLU A 505 12.01 -7.60 -6.51
CA GLU A 505 13.04 -8.38 -5.80
C GLU A 505 12.49 -8.97 -4.50
N GLN A 506 11.77 -8.17 -3.71
CA GLN A 506 11.13 -8.65 -2.47
C GLN A 506 10.02 -9.67 -2.75
N VAL A 507 9.20 -9.45 -3.79
CA VAL A 507 8.18 -10.43 -4.21
C VAL A 507 8.84 -11.76 -4.56
N ALA A 508 9.92 -11.75 -5.36
CA ALA A 508 10.64 -12.95 -5.73
C ALA A 508 11.18 -13.70 -4.50
N ARG A 509 11.74 -12.96 -3.53
CA ARG A 509 12.26 -13.51 -2.28
C ARG A 509 11.19 -14.21 -1.44
N VAL A 510 10.00 -13.61 -1.32
CA VAL A 510 8.85 -14.23 -0.62
C VAL A 510 8.38 -15.49 -1.35
N ILE A 511 8.22 -15.42 -2.67
CA ILE A 511 7.83 -16.59 -3.48
C ILE A 511 8.85 -17.73 -3.28
N LYS A 512 10.15 -17.43 -3.25
CA LYS A 512 11.20 -18.42 -3.02
C LYS A 512 11.08 -19.08 -1.63
N ALA A 513 10.72 -18.29 -0.61
CA ALA A 513 10.54 -18.74 0.76
C ALA A 513 9.18 -19.43 1.06
N ARG A 514 8.25 -19.49 0.09
CA ARG A 514 6.87 -20.03 0.27
C ARG A 514 6.77 -21.37 1.00
N ASN A 515 7.76 -22.26 0.83
CA ASN A 515 7.79 -23.61 1.42
C ASN A 515 8.47 -23.66 2.79
N ASP A 516 8.98 -22.54 3.30
CA ASP A 516 9.52 -22.46 4.65
C ASP A 516 8.44 -22.88 5.67
N GLU A 517 8.84 -23.57 6.74
CA GLU A 517 7.95 -24.04 7.81
C GLU A 517 7.11 -22.90 8.44
N GLY A 518 7.64 -21.67 8.46
CA GLY A 518 6.94 -20.50 8.96
C GLY A 518 5.92 -19.91 7.97
N LEU A 519 5.99 -20.25 6.67
CA LEU A 519 5.09 -19.74 5.63
C LEU A 519 4.14 -20.81 5.10
N GLN A 520 4.66 -21.87 4.48
CA GLN A 520 3.94 -22.96 3.80
C GLN A 520 2.74 -22.48 2.96
N THR A 521 2.89 -21.36 2.25
CA THR A 521 1.79 -20.72 1.52
C THR A 521 1.45 -21.48 0.24
N GLU A 522 0.17 -21.62 -0.04
CA GLU A 522 -0.36 -22.19 -1.29
C GLU A 522 -0.75 -21.09 -2.27
N ARG A 523 -1.15 -19.93 -1.73
CA ARG A 523 -1.68 -18.80 -2.47
C ARG A 523 -1.06 -17.53 -1.92
N ASP A 524 -0.35 -16.77 -2.74
CA ASP A 524 0.12 -15.45 -2.33
C ASP A 524 -0.41 -14.37 -3.27
N VAL A 525 -0.82 -13.24 -2.69
CA VAL A 525 -1.24 -12.07 -3.46
C VAL A 525 -0.33 -10.91 -3.11
N PHE A 526 0.19 -10.24 -4.13
CA PHE A 526 1.15 -9.16 -4.01
C PHE A 526 0.60 -7.90 -4.66
N PHE A 527 0.80 -6.77 -4.00
CA PHE A 527 0.58 -5.46 -4.60
C PHE A 527 1.90 -4.71 -4.70
N VAL A 528 2.29 -4.38 -5.92
CA VAL A 528 3.44 -3.51 -6.22
C VAL A 528 2.96 -2.28 -6.98
N ASN A 529 3.73 -1.21 -6.90
CA ASN A 529 3.29 0.06 -7.44
C ASN A 529 4.40 0.88 -8.08
N LEU A 530 4.01 1.59 -9.14
CA LEU A 530 4.80 2.65 -9.75
C LEU A 530 3.95 3.92 -9.88
N ASP A 531 4.42 5.01 -9.28
CA ASP A 531 3.81 6.33 -9.36
C ASP A 531 4.29 7.13 -10.59
N GLY A 532 3.53 8.17 -10.95
CA GLY A 532 3.94 9.19 -11.93
C GLY A 532 3.23 9.08 -13.29
N PHE A 533 2.05 8.47 -13.35
CA PHE A 533 1.28 8.31 -14.59
C PHE A 533 0.29 9.44 -14.89
N ASP A 534 0.16 10.45 -14.02
CA ASP A 534 -0.71 11.61 -14.25
C ASP A 534 -0.07 12.65 -15.20
N THR A 535 0.08 12.24 -16.47
CA THR A 535 0.93 12.88 -17.49
C THR A 535 0.27 14.06 -18.21
N HIS A 536 -0.12 15.11 -17.48
CA HIS A 536 -0.69 16.35 -18.08
C HIS A 536 0.32 17.16 -18.91
N SER A 537 1.61 16.81 -18.81
CA SER A 537 2.72 17.35 -19.60
C SER A 537 3.81 16.29 -19.78
N ASN A 538 4.73 16.46 -20.74
CA ASN A 538 5.89 15.59 -20.97
C ASN A 538 5.53 14.09 -21.01
N MET A 539 4.40 13.77 -21.66
CA MET A 539 3.80 12.45 -21.57
C MET A 539 4.70 11.37 -22.16
N HIS A 540 5.33 11.62 -23.31
CA HIS A 540 6.20 10.64 -23.97
C HIS A 540 7.44 10.33 -23.14
N GLU A 541 8.14 11.36 -22.65
CA GLU A 541 9.34 11.18 -21.83
C GLU A 541 9.00 10.45 -20.52
N THR A 542 7.88 10.84 -19.89
CA THR A 542 7.43 10.20 -18.65
C THR A 542 7.04 8.74 -18.88
N LEU A 543 6.23 8.44 -19.90
CA LEU A 543 5.86 7.06 -20.21
C LEU A 543 7.08 6.22 -20.58
N ALA A 544 7.99 6.74 -21.40
CA ALA A 544 9.21 6.02 -21.77
C ALA A 544 10.03 5.64 -20.54
N ALA A 545 10.26 6.58 -19.61
CA ALA A 545 10.98 6.31 -18.37
C ALA A 545 10.24 5.29 -17.47
N LYS A 546 8.92 5.42 -17.32
CA LYS A 546 8.14 4.50 -16.48
C LYS A 546 8.02 3.10 -17.08
N PHE A 547 7.89 2.99 -18.39
CA PHE A 547 7.87 1.72 -19.10
C PHE A 547 9.24 1.04 -19.08
N ASP A 548 10.34 1.79 -19.16
CA ASP A 548 11.69 1.24 -18.99
C ASP A 548 11.88 0.63 -17.59
N ILE A 549 11.40 1.32 -16.54
CA ILE A 549 11.36 0.79 -15.17
C ILE A 549 10.55 -0.52 -15.09
N ILE A 550 9.35 -0.55 -15.67
CA ILE A 550 8.52 -1.77 -15.72
C ILE A 550 9.25 -2.90 -16.45
N ASN A 551 9.92 -2.59 -17.56
CA ASN A 551 10.68 -3.56 -18.33
C ASN A 551 11.82 -4.16 -17.50
N THR A 552 12.61 -3.33 -16.83
CA THR A 552 13.70 -3.78 -15.95
C THR A 552 13.15 -4.69 -14.84
N ALA A 553 12.12 -4.23 -14.13
CA ALA A 553 11.54 -4.98 -13.01
C ALA A 553 10.97 -6.34 -13.44
N ILE A 554 10.18 -6.40 -14.53
CA ILE A 554 9.62 -7.65 -15.04
C ILE A 554 10.72 -8.56 -15.61
N SER A 555 11.78 -8.01 -16.22
CA SER A 555 12.88 -8.83 -16.77
C SER A 555 13.62 -9.60 -15.69
N HIS A 556 14.03 -8.92 -14.61
CA HIS A 556 14.71 -9.58 -13.48
C HIS A 556 13.77 -10.52 -12.72
N PHE A 557 12.52 -10.11 -12.51
CA PHE A 557 11.54 -10.98 -11.87
C PHE A 557 11.28 -12.26 -12.66
N HIS A 558 11.08 -12.15 -13.98
CA HIS A 558 10.93 -13.29 -14.87
C HIS A 558 12.14 -14.23 -14.80
N ALA A 559 13.36 -13.70 -14.90
CA ALA A 559 14.58 -14.50 -14.81
C ALA A 559 14.67 -15.27 -13.48
N GLU A 560 14.41 -14.60 -12.36
CA GLU A 560 14.42 -15.20 -11.03
C GLU A 560 13.32 -16.26 -10.87
N MET A 561 12.11 -16.04 -11.41
CA MET A 561 11.03 -17.03 -11.35
C MET A 561 11.28 -18.25 -12.24
N VAL A 562 11.92 -18.08 -13.41
CA VAL A 562 12.32 -19.19 -14.27
C VAL A 562 13.40 -20.02 -13.57
N ASP A 563 14.41 -19.38 -13.01
CA ASP A 563 15.50 -20.05 -12.30
C ASP A 563 15.00 -20.83 -11.06
N ASN A 564 14.06 -20.24 -10.31
CA ASN A 564 13.42 -20.90 -9.16
C ASN A 564 12.35 -21.94 -9.55
N GLY A 565 12.09 -22.16 -10.85
CA GLY A 565 11.06 -23.09 -11.33
C GLY A 565 9.63 -22.71 -10.91
N THR A 566 9.38 -21.41 -10.72
CA THR A 566 8.09 -20.89 -10.23
C THR A 566 7.31 -20.10 -11.27
N TRP A 567 7.88 -19.80 -12.43
CA TRP A 567 7.25 -18.94 -13.45
C TRP A 567 5.82 -19.34 -13.83
N ASP A 568 5.55 -20.63 -13.98
CA ASP A 568 4.22 -21.16 -14.32
C ASP A 568 3.15 -20.91 -13.25
N ASN A 569 3.57 -20.60 -12.02
CA ASN A 569 2.70 -20.37 -10.87
C ASN A 569 2.35 -18.90 -10.68
N VAL A 570 2.89 -17.98 -11.48
CA VAL A 570 2.75 -16.53 -11.25
C VAL A 570 1.89 -15.89 -12.36
N ALA A 571 1.03 -14.95 -11.96
CA ALA A 571 0.29 -14.06 -12.86
C ALA A 571 0.48 -12.59 -12.43
N ILE A 572 1.04 -11.77 -13.31
CA ILE A 572 1.25 -10.33 -13.13
C ILE A 572 0.17 -9.58 -13.91
N LEU A 573 -0.72 -8.88 -13.22
CA LEU A 573 -1.76 -8.04 -13.82
C LEU A 573 -1.39 -6.56 -13.68
N SER A 574 -1.24 -5.86 -14.79
CA SER A 574 -1.14 -4.40 -14.76
C SER A 574 -2.53 -3.76 -14.58
N GLN A 575 -2.61 -2.68 -13.79
CA GLN A 575 -3.86 -1.98 -13.53
C GLN A 575 -3.60 -0.49 -13.26
N SER A 576 -4.56 0.38 -13.56
CA SER A 576 -4.47 1.83 -13.34
C SER A 576 -5.79 2.35 -12.77
N ASP A 577 -5.79 3.53 -12.15
CA ASP A 577 -6.98 4.22 -11.64
C ASP A 577 -8.08 4.28 -12.72
N PHE A 578 -7.68 4.73 -13.91
CA PHE A 578 -8.45 4.88 -15.14
C PHE A 578 -7.49 5.02 -16.33
N GLY A 579 -8.01 5.11 -17.56
CA GLY A 579 -7.21 5.50 -18.73
C GLY A 579 -7.26 7.00 -19.04
N ARG A 580 -6.54 7.42 -20.09
CA ARG A 580 -6.34 8.82 -20.48
C ARG A 580 -7.08 9.19 -21.77
N THR A 581 -7.27 10.48 -22.00
CA THR A 581 -7.91 10.94 -23.24
C THR A 581 -7.10 10.53 -24.45
N LEU A 582 -7.79 10.13 -25.53
CA LEU A 582 -7.10 9.89 -26.80
C LEU A 582 -6.38 11.15 -27.28
N ARG A 583 -7.05 12.30 -27.23
CA ARG A 583 -6.47 13.55 -27.69
C ARG A 583 -5.49 14.12 -26.68
N SER A 584 -4.40 14.68 -27.21
CA SER A 584 -3.49 15.54 -26.47
C SER A 584 -4.17 16.84 -26.06
N ASN A 585 -3.82 17.38 -24.89
CA ASN A 585 -4.18 18.73 -24.45
C ASN A 585 -3.14 19.79 -24.85
N GLY A 586 -2.16 19.41 -25.68
CA GLY A 586 -1.07 20.25 -26.18
C GLY A 586 0.28 20.01 -25.49
N ALA A 587 0.28 19.44 -24.28
CA ALA A 587 1.50 19.09 -23.54
C ALA A 587 1.50 17.63 -23.05
N GLY A 588 0.32 17.06 -22.81
CA GLY A 588 0.11 15.69 -22.38
C GLY A 588 -1.31 15.25 -22.68
N THR A 589 -1.93 14.48 -21.80
CA THR A 589 -3.34 14.05 -21.93
C THR A 589 -4.17 14.49 -20.73
N ASP A 590 -5.49 14.29 -20.76
CA ASP A 590 -6.37 14.52 -19.61
C ASP A 590 -6.92 13.19 -19.07
N HIS A 591 -7.64 13.24 -17.96
CA HIS A 591 -8.31 12.08 -17.37
C HIS A 591 -9.43 11.55 -18.28
N ALA A 592 -9.49 10.23 -18.45
CA ALA A 592 -10.55 9.50 -19.15
C ALA A 592 -10.95 8.22 -18.40
N TRP A 593 -11.39 7.18 -19.11
CA TRP A 593 -12.05 6.03 -18.49
C TRP A 593 -11.51 4.70 -19.01
N ALA A 594 -11.72 4.39 -20.30
CA ALA A 594 -11.17 3.20 -20.94
C ALA A 594 -9.64 3.15 -20.97
N SER A 595 -9.09 1.97 -20.76
CA SER A 595 -7.65 1.66 -20.71
C SER A 595 -7.33 0.31 -21.36
N HIS A 596 -6.04 0.00 -21.49
CA HIS A 596 -5.50 -1.26 -21.97
C HIS A 596 -4.45 -1.77 -21.00
N HIS A 597 -4.44 -3.06 -20.69
CA HIS A 597 -3.55 -3.62 -19.69
C HIS A 597 -2.96 -4.94 -20.17
N PHE A 598 -1.81 -5.34 -19.63
CA PHE A 598 -1.23 -6.67 -19.85
C PHE A 598 -1.45 -7.59 -18.66
N LEU A 599 -1.50 -8.89 -18.97
CA LEU A 599 -1.41 -10.02 -18.06
C LEU A 599 -0.20 -10.87 -18.50
N VAL A 600 0.72 -11.15 -17.58
CA VAL A 600 1.99 -11.84 -17.85
C VAL A 600 2.19 -12.98 -16.85
N GLY A 601 2.64 -14.15 -17.28
CA GLY A 601 2.89 -15.30 -16.42
C GLY A 601 3.02 -16.61 -17.19
N GLY A 602 3.72 -17.61 -16.63
CA GLY A 602 4.03 -18.86 -17.37
C GLY A 602 2.81 -19.73 -17.68
N SER A 603 1.74 -19.62 -16.88
CA SER A 603 0.46 -20.31 -17.18
C SER A 603 -0.54 -19.43 -17.94
N VAL A 604 -0.20 -18.19 -18.30
CA VAL A 604 -1.10 -17.33 -19.09
C VAL A 604 -1.30 -17.95 -20.48
N GLN A 605 -2.53 -17.93 -20.96
CA GLN A 605 -2.81 -18.22 -22.37
C GLN A 605 -2.49 -16.96 -23.19
N GLY A 606 -1.23 -16.85 -23.61
CA GLY A 606 -0.73 -15.66 -24.30
C GLY A 606 -1.07 -15.59 -25.79
N ARG A 607 -0.37 -14.70 -26.50
CA ARG A 607 -0.57 -14.42 -27.94
C ARG A 607 -2.00 -14.01 -28.30
N GLN A 608 -2.65 -13.29 -27.39
CA GLN A 608 -4.02 -12.82 -27.59
C GLN A 608 -4.27 -11.49 -26.90
N ILE A 609 -5.24 -10.76 -27.43
CA ILE A 609 -5.79 -9.57 -26.80
C ILE A 609 -7.24 -9.90 -26.43
N HIS A 610 -7.53 -9.94 -25.14
CA HIS A 610 -8.85 -10.10 -24.58
C HIS A 610 -9.65 -8.81 -24.64
N GLY A 611 -10.98 -8.93 -24.52
CA GLY A 611 -11.87 -7.79 -24.67
C GLY A 611 -11.89 -7.29 -26.11
N SER A 612 -12.36 -6.08 -26.33
CA SER A 612 -12.52 -5.52 -27.68
C SER A 612 -11.78 -4.19 -27.79
N TYR A 613 -10.73 -4.15 -28.60
CA TYR A 613 -10.12 -2.88 -28.97
C TYR A 613 -11.11 -2.07 -29.82
N PRO A 614 -11.30 -0.77 -29.59
CA PRO A 614 -12.25 0.01 -30.39
C PRO A 614 -11.89 0.00 -31.87
N THR A 615 -12.90 -0.20 -32.73
CA THR A 615 -12.74 -0.20 -34.20
C THR A 615 -12.61 1.20 -34.79
N ARG A 616 -12.98 2.24 -34.02
CA ARG A 616 -13.02 3.64 -34.45
C ARG A 616 -12.68 4.58 -33.29
N LEU A 617 -11.77 5.52 -33.54
CA LEU A 617 -11.10 6.35 -32.51
C LEU A 617 -11.38 7.86 -32.57
N ASP A 618 -12.51 8.27 -33.15
CA ASP A 618 -12.95 9.67 -33.21
C ASP A 618 -14.16 9.98 -32.32
N ASP A 619 -14.64 11.24 -32.37
CA ASP A 619 -15.71 11.73 -31.49
C ASP A 619 -17.11 11.15 -31.81
N ASP A 620 -17.37 10.69 -33.05
CA ASP A 620 -18.65 10.05 -33.37
C ASP A 620 -18.64 8.54 -33.13
N SER A 621 -17.50 7.99 -32.70
CA SER A 621 -17.42 6.61 -32.22
C SER A 621 -18.57 6.32 -31.23
N PRO A 622 -19.20 5.14 -31.30
CA PRO A 622 -20.23 4.74 -30.36
C PRO A 622 -19.70 4.58 -28.93
N LEU A 623 -18.38 4.56 -28.74
CA LEU A 623 -17.72 4.47 -27.44
C LEU A 623 -17.21 5.82 -26.93
N CYS A 624 -17.06 6.84 -27.76
CA CYS A 624 -16.59 8.16 -27.31
C CYS A 624 -17.73 8.93 -26.63
N ILE A 625 -17.75 8.98 -25.29
CA ILE A 625 -18.84 9.58 -24.50
C ILE A 625 -18.75 11.10 -24.38
N ARG A 626 -17.61 11.69 -24.70
CA ARG A 626 -17.39 13.14 -24.67
C ARG A 626 -16.28 13.52 -25.64
N THR A 627 -16.47 14.66 -26.32
CA THR A 627 -15.45 15.30 -27.17
C THR A 627 -14.09 15.32 -26.50
N GLY A 628 -13.04 15.03 -27.28
CA GLY A 628 -11.68 14.93 -26.76
C GLY A 628 -11.25 13.50 -26.45
N GLY A 629 -12.00 12.48 -26.90
CA GLY A 629 -11.57 11.10 -26.86
C GLY A 629 -11.66 10.45 -25.48
N ARG A 630 -12.75 10.69 -24.73
CA ARG A 630 -13.08 9.92 -23.52
C ARG A 630 -13.90 8.70 -23.91
N PHE A 631 -13.27 7.54 -23.92
CA PHE A 631 -13.88 6.29 -24.36
C PHE A 631 -14.51 5.52 -23.19
N LEU A 632 -15.67 4.93 -23.48
CA LEU A 632 -16.40 4.04 -22.60
C LEU A 632 -15.77 2.63 -22.67
N PRO A 633 -15.44 2.03 -21.51
CA PRO A 633 -14.96 0.65 -21.46
C PRO A 633 -16.03 -0.33 -21.93
N THR A 634 -15.63 -1.34 -22.69
CA THR A 634 -16.48 -2.50 -23.05
C THR A 634 -16.15 -3.73 -22.20
N THR A 635 -14.97 -3.76 -21.59
CA THR A 635 -14.52 -4.84 -20.73
C THR A 635 -14.54 -4.35 -19.27
N PRO A 636 -15.33 -4.97 -18.37
CA PRO A 636 -15.32 -4.61 -16.95
C PRO A 636 -14.11 -5.23 -16.24
N TRP A 637 -13.67 -4.63 -15.14
CA TRP A 637 -12.67 -5.26 -14.26
C TRP A 637 -13.16 -6.60 -13.69
N GLU A 638 -14.46 -6.73 -13.43
CA GLU A 638 -15.11 -8.00 -13.08
C GLU A 638 -14.80 -9.10 -14.09
N GLY A 639 -14.70 -8.75 -15.38
CA GLY A 639 -14.41 -9.71 -16.43
C GLY A 639 -13.01 -10.29 -16.36
N VAL A 640 -12.02 -9.48 -15.98
CA VAL A 640 -10.62 -9.91 -15.79
C VAL A 640 -10.47 -10.68 -14.48
N TRP A 641 -11.08 -10.18 -13.41
CA TRP A 641 -10.97 -10.80 -12.10
C TRP A 641 -11.72 -12.13 -11.99
N TYR A 642 -12.73 -12.37 -12.82
CA TYR A 642 -13.45 -13.65 -12.87
C TYR A 642 -12.50 -14.81 -13.17
N GLY A 643 -11.84 -14.79 -14.34
CA GLY A 643 -10.91 -15.84 -14.73
C GLY A 643 -9.66 -15.89 -13.86
N LEU A 644 -9.18 -14.74 -13.39
CA LEU A 644 -8.03 -14.69 -12.48
C LEU A 644 -8.34 -15.32 -11.11
N ALA A 645 -9.51 -15.06 -10.53
CA ALA A 645 -9.93 -15.66 -9.27
C ALA A 645 -10.22 -17.17 -9.41
N GLU A 646 -10.84 -17.60 -10.52
CA GLU A 646 -11.01 -19.02 -10.84
C GLU A 646 -9.66 -19.74 -10.98
N TRP A 647 -8.72 -19.15 -11.73
CA TRP A 647 -7.35 -19.67 -11.84
C TRP A 647 -6.69 -19.79 -10.48
N PHE A 648 -6.90 -18.80 -9.61
CA PHE A 648 -6.33 -18.79 -8.27
C PHE A 648 -6.99 -19.77 -7.30
N GLY A 649 -8.11 -20.41 -7.67
CA GLY A 649 -8.73 -21.48 -6.90
C GLY A 649 -9.99 -21.09 -6.12
N VAL A 650 -10.53 -19.89 -6.36
CA VAL A 650 -11.84 -19.52 -5.81
C VAL A 650 -12.93 -20.40 -6.44
N VAL A 651 -13.69 -21.10 -5.60
CA VAL A 651 -14.79 -21.95 -6.05
C VAL A 651 -15.99 -21.14 -6.56
N PRO A 652 -16.79 -21.65 -7.52
CA PRO A 652 -17.92 -20.92 -8.11
C PRO A 652 -18.90 -20.34 -7.07
N GLU A 653 -19.17 -21.06 -5.98
CA GLU A 653 -20.09 -20.65 -4.91
C GLU A 653 -19.61 -19.39 -4.17
N LYS A 654 -18.31 -19.11 -4.20
CA LYS A 654 -17.67 -17.95 -3.57
C LYS A 654 -17.46 -16.78 -4.54
N MET A 655 -17.66 -16.98 -5.84
CA MET A 655 -17.34 -15.95 -6.83
C MET A 655 -18.18 -14.68 -6.68
N GLY A 656 -19.43 -14.79 -6.22
CA GLY A 656 -20.27 -13.63 -5.93
C GLY A 656 -19.80 -12.79 -4.73
N GLU A 657 -19.07 -13.40 -3.79
CA GLU A 657 -18.41 -12.68 -2.68
C GLU A 657 -17.18 -11.91 -3.20
N VAL A 658 -16.43 -12.52 -4.12
CA VAL A 658 -15.26 -11.89 -4.76
C VAL A 658 -15.67 -10.78 -5.72
N LEU A 659 -16.73 -10.97 -6.51
CA LEU A 659 -17.19 -10.06 -7.57
C LEU A 659 -18.66 -9.68 -7.34
N PRO A 660 -18.94 -8.63 -6.55
CA PRO A 660 -20.31 -8.29 -6.16
C PRO A 660 -21.23 -7.91 -7.33
N ASN A 661 -20.66 -7.49 -8.46
CA ASN A 661 -21.43 -7.16 -9.68
C ASN A 661 -21.50 -8.28 -10.70
N LEU A 662 -21.00 -9.49 -10.39
CA LEU A 662 -20.92 -10.59 -11.36
C LEU A 662 -22.23 -10.81 -12.12
N ALA A 663 -23.35 -10.84 -11.39
CA ALA A 663 -24.69 -11.03 -11.95
C ALA A 663 -25.11 -9.95 -12.98
N ASN A 664 -24.52 -8.75 -12.93
CA ASN A 664 -24.80 -7.68 -13.91
C ASN A 664 -24.15 -7.96 -15.28
N PHE A 665 -23.17 -8.86 -15.34
CA PHE A 665 -22.38 -9.18 -16.53
C PHE A 665 -22.60 -10.61 -17.04
N GLU A 666 -23.46 -11.39 -16.40
CA GLU A 666 -23.83 -12.71 -16.91
C GLU A 666 -24.50 -12.59 -18.28
N GLY A 667 -24.04 -13.39 -19.25
CA GLY A 667 -24.55 -13.39 -20.62
C GLY A 667 -24.15 -12.19 -21.48
N SER A 668 -23.36 -11.23 -20.97
CA SER A 668 -22.86 -10.09 -21.76
C SER A 668 -21.70 -10.46 -22.70
N GLY A 669 -21.06 -11.60 -22.48
CA GLY A 669 -19.81 -12.00 -23.14
C GLY A 669 -18.56 -11.27 -22.62
N SER A 670 -18.67 -10.48 -21.55
CA SER A 670 -17.57 -9.67 -21.01
C SER A 670 -16.81 -10.33 -19.85
N LEU A 671 -17.21 -11.54 -19.43
CA LEU A 671 -16.52 -12.33 -18.41
C LEU A 671 -15.48 -13.23 -19.10
N LEU A 672 -14.22 -13.12 -18.69
CA LEU A 672 -13.13 -13.94 -19.21
C LEU A 672 -12.99 -15.16 -18.28
N SER A 673 -13.27 -16.37 -18.77
CA SER A 673 -13.10 -17.57 -17.94
C SER A 673 -11.63 -17.89 -17.71
N LYS A 674 -11.34 -18.73 -16.70
CA LYS A 674 -10.00 -19.28 -16.50
C LYS A 674 -9.43 -19.87 -17.79
N GLU A 675 -10.18 -20.70 -18.50
CA GLU A 675 -9.72 -21.40 -19.71
C GLU A 675 -9.48 -20.46 -20.89
N ALA A 676 -10.05 -19.25 -20.86
CA ALA A 676 -9.70 -18.23 -21.84
C ALA A 676 -8.36 -17.59 -21.51
N MET A 677 -8.06 -17.39 -20.21
CA MET A 677 -6.93 -16.59 -19.74
C MET A 677 -5.68 -17.42 -19.39
N PHE A 678 -5.82 -18.71 -19.11
CA PHE A 678 -4.76 -19.56 -18.57
C PHE A 678 -4.76 -20.95 -19.22
N ASN A 679 -3.57 -21.48 -19.46
CA ASN A 679 -3.34 -22.86 -19.84
C ASN A 679 -3.63 -23.79 -18.63
N ASN A 680 -4.10 -25.01 -18.93
CA ASN A 680 -4.47 -26.01 -17.91
C ASN A 680 -3.28 -26.62 -17.17
#